data_AF-A0AAD6TJ45-F1
#
_entry.id   AF-A0AAD6TJ45-F1
#
_cell.length_a   1.000
_cell.length_b   1.000
_cell.length_c   1.000
_cell.angle_alpha   90.00
_cell.angle_beta   90.00
_cell.angle_gamma   90.00
#
_symmetry.space_group_name_H-M   'P 1'
#
loop_
_entity.id
_entity.type
_entity.pdbx_description
1 polymer ?
#
loop_
_entity_poly.entity_id
_entity_poly.type
_entity_poly.pdbx_seq_one_letter_code
_entity_poly.pdbx_strand_id
1 'polypeptide(L)'
;MPKETEEYLDKRIKSFVWEGRKKAPIDHEILFLSVEEGGKNLLSIKDRNSAIAIKLLKTFLTTGEDRATWCDLASKGLRKEVSDRPKVEINARISPFIQTWAPLQKKLPRPLKRMVKTANKFRLKFDALALTKDVKGELPLWFHTGAKKDLGRHNNSVCATCLRNKHGVRSVDDILTIIERNYHRHSRRRNCACESCKLDRLRGCESPYKCQEEAIKILDCINEKWDPRLELNQPNAELTEEELTRNSAALIEKEKVIFDPRIAIDRVEDGYRVFCDNTSTSPAHQLDPIEGEDDPSDRAVFIGSCVTVNEDGEYCSAGGIWYGPEDTSNMTVRMSKKLASKEGGVAAAMLYAIQNSPREVSLHFTLDSKRILHALTKGLQEYEDKGWLNVDDSSLLRAISAALRGRGTRCTLREAGEQDRWNMSKANEQARLGLDDGAPTVLNTDIPEAYKLDGIKLSSGSQSMFYKAIKAERHKPERMKTTIMLDITRHAARDLSGKTPTDGDIWRSIRNPDISRTTRDFMWRCMHQAYKIGPYWTNIPNFEHWGICRHCQVEETMEHILIECNAPGQETLWNLAQRLWEMKGFQWPEMTHGRILACGLVDVQNSAGKSNKGANRLFRILISETAHLIWKIRCTRVIERGSDPSRYLSEAEIHNKWLYCINTRLKTDALLTDTRKYDKRALKIRTVQDTWNGVLKNPENLPEIWVRQSGFLVGIPPLQ
;
A
#
# COMPACT_ATOMS: atom_id res chain seq x y z
N MET A 1 16.36 -19.41 7.83
CA MET A 1 15.53 -20.24 8.71
C MET A 1 15.23 -21.55 8.00
N PRO A 2 15.52 -22.70 8.61
CA PRO A 2 15.07 -24.01 8.12
C PRO A 2 13.54 -24.10 8.05
N LYS A 3 13.02 -24.95 7.17
CA LYS A 3 11.56 -25.11 6.96
C LYS A 3 10.85 -25.62 8.21
N GLU A 4 11.45 -26.56 8.92
CA GLU A 4 10.92 -27.13 10.17
C GLU A 4 10.74 -26.06 11.25
N THR A 5 11.70 -25.14 11.40
CA THR A 5 11.60 -24.03 12.36
C THR A 5 10.50 -23.04 11.96
N GLU A 6 10.35 -22.76 10.66
CA GLU A 6 9.26 -21.91 10.15
C GLU A 6 7.88 -22.52 10.47
N GLU A 7 7.69 -23.82 10.18
CA GLU A 7 6.44 -24.54 10.45
C GLU A 7 6.14 -24.64 11.95
N TYR A 8 7.17 -24.87 12.77
CA TYR A 8 7.03 -24.88 14.23
C TYR A 8 6.57 -23.52 14.78
N LEU A 9 7.16 -22.42 14.31
CA LEU A 9 6.77 -21.07 14.73
C LEU A 9 5.35 -20.73 14.27
N ASP A 10 4.98 -21.09 13.04
CA ASP A 10 3.62 -20.87 12.54
C ASP A 10 2.59 -21.67 13.36
N LYS A 11 2.90 -22.92 13.72
CA LYS A 11 2.07 -23.74 14.62
C LYS A 11 1.94 -23.11 16.02
N ARG A 12 3.03 -22.57 16.58
CA ARG A 12 3.01 -21.89 17.89
C ARG A 12 2.15 -20.62 17.85
N ILE A 13 2.27 -19.82 16.80
CA ILE A 13 1.44 -18.62 16.58
C ILE A 13 -0.04 -19.00 16.51
N LYS A 14 -0.38 -20.03 15.71
CA LYS A 14 -1.76 -20.55 15.60
C LYS A 14 -2.29 -21.03 16.94
N SER A 15 -1.50 -21.81 17.67
CA SER A 15 -1.86 -22.29 19.01
C SER A 15 -2.07 -21.14 20.00
N PHE A 16 -1.28 -20.07 19.91
CA PHE A 16 -1.43 -18.91 20.79
C PHE A 16 -2.71 -18.12 20.48
N VAL A 17 -2.97 -17.81 19.20
CA VAL A 17 -4.16 -17.03 18.79
C VAL A 17 -5.46 -17.76 19.10
N TRP A 18 -5.45 -19.09 19.03
CA TRP A 18 -6.64 -19.92 19.23
C TRP A 18 -6.63 -20.72 20.53
N GLU A 19 -5.81 -20.34 21.52
CA GLU A 19 -5.80 -20.96 22.86
C GLU A 19 -5.66 -22.49 22.82
N GLY A 20 -4.82 -23.01 21.91
CA GLY A 20 -4.57 -24.44 21.74
C GLY A 20 -5.64 -25.20 20.95
N ARG A 21 -6.69 -24.54 20.44
CA ARG A 21 -7.74 -25.19 19.65
C ARG A 21 -7.20 -25.72 18.32
N LYS A 22 -7.55 -26.96 17.97
CA LYS A 22 -7.12 -27.64 16.74
C LYS A 22 -7.73 -27.07 15.46
N LYS A 23 -8.98 -26.60 15.51
CA LYS A 23 -9.70 -26.00 14.37
C LYS A 23 -9.95 -24.52 14.64
N ALA A 24 -9.38 -23.67 13.79
CA ALA A 24 -9.58 -22.23 13.82
C ALA A 24 -10.95 -21.86 13.21
N PRO A 25 -11.74 -20.96 13.82
CA PRO A 25 -13.01 -20.50 13.25
C PRO A 25 -12.84 -19.48 12.12
N ILE A 26 -11.65 -18.88 12.00
CA ILE A 26 -11.29 -17.93 10.95
C ILE A 26 -9.98 -18.40 10.34
N ASP A 27 -9.88 -18.29 9.01
CA ASP A 27 -8.66 -18.62 8.28
C ASP A 27 -7.48 -17.78 8.79
N HIS A 28 -6.31 -18.41 8.84
CA HIS A 28 -5.08 -17.76 9.21
C HIS A 28 -4.68 -16.64 8.25
N GLU A 29 -5.08 -16.73 6.97
CA GLU A 29 -4.83 -15.68 5.99
C GLU A 29 -5.56 -14.38 6.33
N ILE A 30 -6.78 -14.47 6.86
CA ILE A 30 -7.54 -13.29 7.35
C ILE A 30 -6.79 -12.63 8.50
N LEU A 31 -6.21 -13.40 9.42
CA LEU A 31 -5.47 -12.85 10.57
C LEU A 31 -4.27 -11.99 10.14
N PHE A 32 -3.67 -12.30 8.99
CA PHE A 32 -2.55 -11.54 8.44
C PHE A 32 -2.95 -10.20 7.83
N LEU A 33 -4.21 -10.02 7.42
CA LEU A 33 -4.73 -8.79 6.82
C LEU A 33 -4.57 -7.57 7.75
N SER A 34 -4.62 -6.36 7.20
CA SER A 34 -4.56 -5.13 7.99
C SER A 34 -5.77 -5.02 8.94
N VAL A 35 -5.77 -4.01 9.81
CA VAL A 35 -6.93 -3.77 10.69
C VAL A 35 -8.14 -3.37 9.86
N GLU A 36 -7.91 -2.50 8.88
CA GLU A 36 -8.90 -1.93 7.97
C GLU A 36 -9.57 -2.99 7.08
N GLU A 37 -8.91 -4.15 6.92
CA GLU A 37 -9.39 -5.30 6.15
C GLU A 37 -9.99 -6.39 7.05
N GLY A 38 -10.21 -6.10 8.33
CA GLY A 38 -10.72 -7.08 9.31
C GLY A 38 -9.69 -8.07 9.82
N GLY A 39 -8.42 -7.95 9.47
CA GLY A 39 -7.36 -8.78 10.02
C GLY A 39 -6.84 -8.33 11.38
N LYS A 40 -5.93 -9.12 11.96
CA LYS A 40 -5.22 -8.78 13.21
C LYS A 40 -3.85 -8.12 12.97
N ASN A 41 -3.48 -7.92 11.71
CA ASN A 41 -2.13 -7.52 11.30
C ASN A 41 -1.05 -8.47 11.85
N LEU A 42 -1.38 -9.76 11.89
CA LEU A 42 -0.50 -10.80 12.42
C LEU A 42 0.72 -10.99 11.49
N LEU A 43 1.87 -11.30 12.07
CA LEU A 43 3.10 -11.52 11.31
C LEU A 43 3.08 -12.88 10.60
N SER A 44 3.24 -12.86 9.27
CA SER A 44 3.49 -14.04 8.45
C SER A 44 4.99 -14.35 8.45
N ILE A 45 5.41 -15.41 9.16
CA ILE A 45 6.82 -15.82 9.23
C ILE A 45 7.37 -16.16 7.84
N LYS A 46 6.54 -16.82 7.01
CA LYS A 46 6.86 -17.19 5.63
C LYS A 46 7.13 -15.98 4.74
N ASP A 47 6.31 -14.94 4.83
CA ASP A 47 6.51 -13.72 4.02
C ASP A 47 7.69 -12.92 4.55
N ARG A 48 7.87 -12.85 5.87
CA ARG A 48 9.06 -12.23 6.47
C ARG A 48 10.33 -12.91 5.99
N ASN A 49 10.37 -14.24 6.00
CA ASN A 49 11.51 -15.02 5.52
C ASN A 49 11.74 -14.85 4.01
N SER A 50 10.69 -14.58 3.23
CA SER A 50 10.79 -14.25 1.81
C SER A 50 11.35 -12.83 1.62
N ALA A 51 10.89 -11.84 2.38
CA ALA A 51 11.43 -10.47 2.37
C ALA A 51 12.92 -10.43 2.77
N ILE A 52 13.32 -11.24 3.77
CA ILE A 52 14.74 -11.42 4.13
C ILE A 52 15.54 -12.00 2.96
N ALA A 53 14.97 -12.94 2.21
CA ALA A 53 15.64 -13.49 1.03
C ALA A 53 15.80 -12.46 -0.09
N ILE A 54 14.84 -11.56 -0.29
CA ILE A 54 14.97 -10.41 -1.21
C ILE A 54 16.07 -9.46 -0.73
N LYS A 55 16.18 -9.21 0.59
CA LYS A 55 17.29 -8.42 1.16
C LYS A 55 18.66 -9.06 0.90
N LEU A 56 18.78 -10.38 0.94
CA LEU A 56 20.02 -11.07 0.59
C LEU A 56 20.35 -10.90 -0.91
N LEU A 57 19.34 -10.95 -1.77
CA LEU A 57 19.49 -10.68 -3.20
C LEU A 57 19.93 -9.24 -3.47
N LYS A 58 19.39 -8.26 -2.73
CA LYS A 58 19.86 -6.87 -2.74
C LYS A 58 21.35 -6.79 -2.44
N THR A 59 21.79 -7.34 -1.31
CA THR A 59 23.22 -7.35 -0.93
C THR A 59 24.10 -8.05 -1.98
N PHE A 60 23.59 -9.09 -2.65
CA PHE A 60 24.32 -9.77 -3.71
C PHE A 60 24.55 -8.90 -4.96
N LEU A 61 23.56 -8.08 -5.30
CA LEU A 61 23.53 -7.25 -6.51
C LEU A 61 24.10 -5.84 -6.32
N THR A 62 24.41 -5.45 -5.08
CA THR A 62 25.17 -4.23 -4.77
C THR A 62 26.56 -4.28 -5.41
N THR A 63 26.97 -3.14 -5.96
CA THR A 63 28.24 -2.91 -6.66
C THR A 63 29.12 -1.92 -5.90
N GLY A 64 30.37 -1.74 -6.32
CA GLY A 64 31.29 -0.78 -5.70
C GLY A 64 31.82 -1.19 -4.32
N GLU A 65 32.16 -0.20 -3.50
CA GLU A 65 32.78 -0.38 -2.18
C GLU A 65 31.87 -1.08 -1.16
N ASP A 66 30.55 -0.95 -1.32
CA ASP A 66 29.53 -1.55 -0.45
C ASP A 66 29.32 -3.06 -0.71
N ARG A 67 30.01 -3.63 -1.71
CA ARG A 67 29.82 -5.01 -2.13
C ARG A 67 30.44 -5.99 -1.12
N ALA A 68 29.60 -6.85 -0.57
CA ALA A 68 30.05 -7.84 0.40
C ALA A 68 30.99 -8.90 -0.21
N THR A 69 32.04 -9.29 0.52
CA THR A 69 33.09 -10.22 0.05
C THR A 69 32.58 -11.59 -0.39
N TRP A 70 31.54 -12.11 0.27
CA TRP A 70 30.95 -13.41 -0.09
C TRP A 70 30.28 -13.40 -1.48
N CYS A 71 29.93 -12.21 -2.01
CA CYS A 71 29.28 -12.06 -3.31
C CYS A 71 30.18 -12.53 -4.46
N ASP A 72 31.50 -12.41 -4.34
CA ASP A 72 32.44 -12.89 -5.35
C ASP A 72 32.48 -14.42 -5.41
N LEU A 73 32.49 -15.08 -4.26
CA LEU A 73 32.41 -16.53 -4.17
C LEU A 73 31.06 -17.04 -4.71
N ALA A 74 29.97 -16.38 -4.33
CA ALA A 74 28.63 -16.69 -4.82
C ALA A 74 28.52 -16.51 -6.35
N SER A 75 29.11 -15.45 -6.90
CA SER A 75 29.17 -15.21 -8.35
C SER A 75 29.89 -16.34 -9.08
N LYS A 76 31.06 -16.77 -8.58
CA LYS A 76 31.79 -17.92 -9.14
C LYS A 76 30.95 -19.21 -9.08
N GLY A 77 30.24 -19.43 -7.97
CA GLY A 77 29.34 -20.57 -7.80
C GLY A 77 28.18 -20.58 -8.81
N LEU A 78 27.55 -19.44 -9.06
CA LEU A 78 26.47 -19.29 -10.04
C LEU A 78 26.95 -19.51 -11.48
N ARG A 79 28.18 -19.11 -11.80
CA ARG A 79 28.75 -19.22 -13.16
C ARG A 79 29.26 -20.63 -13.49
N LYS A 80 29.48 -21.49 -12.50
CA LYS A 80 30.13 -22.80 -12.69
C LYS A 80 29.28 -23.76 -13.53
N GLU A 81 28.02 -23.95 -13.15
CA GLU A 81 27.13 -24.96 -13.73
C GLU A 81 25.94 -24.28 -14.44
N VAL A 82 26.00 -24.19 -15.77
CA VAL A 82 24.98 -23.58 -16.64
C VAL A 82 24.42 -24.65 -17.59
N SER A 83 23.21 -24.46 -18.09
CA SER A 83 22.64 -25.32 -19.14
C SER A 83 23.54 -25.35 -20.37
N ASP A 84 23.66 -26.51 -21.01
CA ASP A 84 24.36 -26.65 -22.30
C ASP A 84 23.54 -26.12 -23.49
N ARG A 85 22.25 -25.77 -23.25
CA ARG A 85 21.34 -25.24 -24.26
C ARG A 85 20.68 -23.95 -23.75
N PRO A 86 21.02 -22.77 -24.32
CA PRO A 86 22.11 -22.52 -25.27
C PRO A 86 23.49 -22.73 -24.62
N LYS A 87 24.53 -23.05 -25.42
CA LYS A 87 25.90 -23.14 -24.92
C LYS A 87 26.39 -21.76 -24.50
N VAL A 88 26.73 -21.58 -23.23
CA VAL A 88 27.27 -20.32 -22.69
C VAL A 88 28.73 -20.53 -22.32
N GLU A 89 29.66 -19.95 -23.07
CA GLU A 89 31.09 -20.03 -22.76
C GLU A 89 31.44 -19.39 -21.41
N ILE A 90 32.45 -19.92 -20.71
CA ILE A 90 32.77 -19.49 -19.34
C ILE A 90 33.07 -17.98 -19.22
N ASN A 91 33.78 -17.43 -20.21
CA ASN A 91 34.14 -16.00 -20.26
C ASN A 91 32.97 -15.08 -20.62
N ALA A 92 31.83 -15.63 -21.07
CA ALA A 92 30.59 -14.88 -21.27
C ALA A 92 29.69 -14.85 -20.03
N ARG A 93 30.00 -15.64 -18.98
CA ARG A 93 29.14 -15.75 -17.78
C ARG A 93 29.51 -14.66 -16.77
N ILE A 94 28.75 -13.57 -16.74
CA ILE A 94 28.93 -12.46 -15.78
C ILE A 94 27.89 -12.52 -14.68
N SER A 95 26.61 -12.40 -14.98
CA SER A 95 25.55 -12.48 -13.97
C SER A 95 24.26 -13.03 -14.58
N PRO A 96 23.65 -14.08 -13.99
CA PRO A 96 22.39 -14.63 -14.48
C PRO A 96 21.18 -13.71 -14.22
N PHE A 97 21.38 -12.58 -13.54
CA PHE A 97 20.33 -11.63 -13.19
C PHE A 97 20.23 -10.44 -14.17
N ILE A 98 21.21 -10.29 -15.06
CA ILE A 98 21.26 -9.23 -16.10
C ILE A 98 21.61 -9.79 -17.49
N GLN A 99 21.69 -11.12 -17.60
CA GLN A 99 21.91 -11.85 -18.84
C GLN A 99 20.81 -12.90 -19.03
N THR A 100 20.63 -13.35 -20.27
CA THR A 100 19.53 -14.26 -20.66
C THR A 100 19.78 -15.74 -20.36
N TRP A 101 20.89 -16.10 -19.71
CA TRP A 101 21.20 -17.47 -19.30
C TRP A 101 20.92 -17.73 -17.82
N ALA A 102 20.66 -18.99 -17.46
CA ALA A 102 20.36 -19.39 -16.08
C ALA A 102 21.23 -20.54 -15.59
N PRO A 103 21.63 -20.55 -14.29
CA PRO A 103 22.40 -21.65 -13.71
C PRO A 103 21.54 -22.89 -13.48
N LEU A 104 22.18 -24.07 -13.49
CA LEU A 104 21.53 -25.36 -13.20
C LEU A 104 21.21 -25.47 -11.71
N GLN A 105 19.97 -25.09 -11.33
CA GLN A 105 19.51 -25.06 -9.93
C GLN A 105 19.69 -26.38 -9.15
N LYS A 106 19.75 -27.53 -9.83
CA LYS A 106 19.98 -28.84 -9.20
C LYS A 106 21.40 -28.99 -8.64
N LYS A 107 22.39 -28.38 -9.30
CA LYS A 107 23.82 -28.47 -8.93
C LYS A 107 24.27 -27.32 -8.01
N LEU A 108 23.42 -26.33 -7.77
CA LEU A 108 23.74 -25.21 -6.88
C LEU A 108 23.64 -25.61 -5.41
N PRO A 109 24.59 -25.14 -4.56
CA PRO A 109 24.44 -25.18 -3.11
C PRO A 109 23.13 -24.56 -2.63
N ARG A 110 22.62 -25.03 -1.49
CA ARG A 110 21.32 -24.61 -0.93
C ARG A 110 21.13 -23.07 -0.88
N PRO A 111 22.11 -22.26 -0.44
CA PRO A 111 21.96 -20.79 -0.40
C PRO A 111 21.77 -20.16 -1.79
N LEU A 112 22.60 -20.54 -2.77
CA LEU A 112 22.53 -20.01 -4.14
C LEU A 112 21.24 -20.45 -4.83
N LYS A 113 20.83 -21.71 -4.63
CA LYS A 113 19.54 -22.21 -5.13
C LYS A 113 18.37 -21.40 -4.57
N ARG A 114 18.41 -21.05 -3.28
CA ARG A 114 17.38 -20.21 -2.65
C ARG A 114 17.36 -18.80 -3.23
N MET A 115 18.53 -18.21 -3.50
CA MET A 115 18.65 -16.88 -4.10
C MET A 115 18.04 -16.84 -5.51
N VAL A 116 18.41 -17.79 -6.38
CA VAL A 116 17.83 -17.92 -7.73
C VAL A 116 16.31 -18.14 -7.68
N LYS A 117 15.84 -19.02 -6.78
CA LYS A 117 14.39 -19.21 -6.57
C LYS A 117 13.69 -17.95 -6.10
N THR A 118 14.34 -17.13 -5.28
CA THR A 118 13.76 -15.87 -4.79
C THR A 118 13.66 -14.85 -5.92
N ALA A 119 14.73 -14.68 -6.70
CA ALA A 119 14.74 -13.83 -7.89
C ALA A 119 13.62 -14.22 -8.87
N ASN A 120 13.46 -15.51 -9.16
CA ASN A 120 12.40 -16.00 -10.05
C ASN A 120 11.00 -15.82 -9.45
N LYS A 121 10.81 -16.16 -8.17
CA LYS A 121 9.51 -16.05 -7.50
C LYS A 121 8.99 -14.62 -7.50
N PHE A 122 9.87 -13.65 -7.25
CA PHE A 122 9.54 -12.23 -7.20
C PHE A 122 9.92 -11.50 -8.48
N ARG A 123 10.01 -12.22 -9.61
CA ARG A 123 10.13 -11.68 -10.97
C ARG A 123 11.19 -10.56 -11.05
N LEU A 124 12.41 -10.84 -10.57
CA LEU A 124 13.54 -9.93 -10.69
C LEU A 124 13.83 -9.65 -12.16
N LYS A 125 13.92 -8.37 -12.52
CA LYS A 125 14.31 -7.89 -13.85
C LYS A 125 15.32 -6.75 -13.73
N PHE A 126 16.05 -6.52 -14.80
CA PHE A 126 16.83 -5.30 -14.98
C PHE A 126 16.04 -4.37 -15.89
N ASP A 127 15.52 -3.27 -15.35
CA ASP A 127 14.70 -2.31 -16.09
C ASP A 127 14.83 -0.89 -15.51
N ALA A 128 14.79 0.09 -16.41
CA ALA A 128 14.83 1.52 -16.12
C ALA A 128 14.13 2.27 -17.26
N LEU A 129 13.62 3.47 -17.00
CA LEU A 129 13.03 4.31 -18.06
C LEU A 129 14.10 4.76 -19.06
N ALA A 130 15.27 5.14 -18.55
CA ALA A 130 16.46 5.46 -19.33
C ALA A 130 17.75 5.07 -18.58
N LEU A 131 18.86 5.02 -19.31
CA LEU A 131 20.18 4.63 -18.80
C LEU A 131 21.21 5.67 -19.29
N THR A 132 22.10 6.12 -18.40
CA THR A 132 23.25 6.93 -18.82
C THR A 132 24.18 6.12 -19.72
N LYS A 133 25.03 6.82 -20.49
CA LYS A 133 26.03 6.18 -21.37
C LYS A 133 26.94 5.24 -20.59
N ASP A 134 27.38 5.65 -19.40
CA ASP A 134 28.24 4.86 -18.52
C ASP A 134 27.56 3.55 -18.10
N VAL A 135 26.30 3.61 -17.65
CA VAL A 135 25.55 2.41 -17.27
C VAL A 135 25.36 1.48 -18.46
N LYS A 136 25.03 2.01 -19.65
CA LYS A 136 24.93 1.20 -20.88
C LYS A 136 26.26 0.50 -21.20
N GLY A 137 27.38 1.21 -21.05
CA GLY A 137 28.74 0.69 -21.27
C GLY A 137 29.12 -0.45 -20.33
N GLU A 138 28.74 -0.37 -19.05
CA GLU A 138 29.02 -1.39 -18.03
C GLU A 138 28.27 -2.72 -18.25
N LEU A 139 27.19 -2.73 -19.03
CA LEU A 139 26.34 -3.90 -19.21
C LEU A 139 27.10 -5.08 -19.86
N PRO A 140 26.80 -6.33 -19.47
CA PRO A 140 27.34 -7.52 -20.13
C PRO A 140 26.93 -7.61 -21.60
N LEU A 141 27.92 -7.63 -22.50
CA LEU A 141 27.68 -7.72 -23.95
C LEU A 141 27.06 -9.06 -24.37
N TRP A 142 27.60 -10.15 -23.84
CA TRP A 142 27.21 -11.49 -24.25
C TRP A 142 25.88 -11.86 -23.59
N PHE A 143 24.96 -12.50 -24.31
CA PHE A 143 23.65 -12.85 -23.77
C PHE A 143 22.91 -11.65 -23.14
N HIS A 144 23.07 -10.47 -23.75
CA HIS A 144 22.57 -9.17 -23.27
C HIS A 144 21.07 -9.17 -22.96
N THR A 145 20.63 -8.41 -21.94
CA THR A 145 19.21 -8.32 -21.53
C THR A 145 18.33 -7.71 -22.63
N GLY A 146 18.83 -6.69 -23.32
CA GLY A 146 18.19 -6.00 -24.45
C GLY A 146 18.48 -6.59 -25.83
N ALA A 147 18.78 -7.88 -25.94
CA ALA A 147 19.14 -8.53 -27.20
C ALA A 147 17.95 -8.64 -28.18
N LYS A 148 18.18 -8.29 -29.46
CA LYS A 148 17.29 -8.65 -30.58
C LYS A 148 17.37 -10.16 -30.86
N LYS A 149 16.37 -10.72 -31.56
CA LYS A 149 16.27 -12.18 -31.83
C LYS A 149 17.53 -12.77 -32.47
N ASP A 150 18.27 -11.99 -33.24
CA ASP A 150 19.46 -12.45 -33.97
C ASP A 150 20.75 -12.50 -33.14
N LEU A 151 20.84 -11.83 -31.98
CA LEU A 151 22.07 -11.83 -31.16
C LEU A 151 22.50 -13.24 -30.75
N GLY A 152 21.54 -14.15 -30.57
CA GLY A 152 21.79 -15.57 -30.27
C GLY A 152 22.74 -16.25 -31.27
N ARG A 153 22.69 -15.86 -32.55
CA ARG A 153 23.55 -16.38 -33.62
C ARG A 153 24.99 -15.90 -33.49
N HIS A 154 25.17 -14.69 -32.97
CA HIS A 154 26.49 -14.06 -32.82
C HIS A 154 27.19 -14.44 -31.51
N ASN A 155 26.46 -14.76 -30.45
CA ASN A 155 27.02 -15.07 -29.12
C ASN A 155 28.10 -16.19 -29.12
N ASN A 156 28.10 -17.08 -30.11
CA ASN A 156 29.04 -18.20 -30.23
C ASN A 156 29.69 -18.33 -31.61
N SER A 157 29.74 -17.25 -32.40
CA SER A 157 30.49 -17.25 -33.65
C SER A 157 32.00 -17.44 -33.39
N VAL A 158 32.76 -17.82 -34.43
CA VAL A 158 34.22 -17.95 -34.34
C VAL A 158 34.84 -16.61 -33.92
N CYS A 159 34.37 -15.52 -34.51
CA CYS A 159 34.80 -14.16 -34.16
C CYS A 159 34.38 -13.77 -32.74
N ALA A 160 33.18 -14.11 -32.28
CA ALA A 160 32.78 -13.88 -30.88
C ALA A 160 33.64 -14.64 -29.87
N THR A 161 34.08 -15.85 -30.21
CA THR A 161 35.03 -16.61 -29.39
C THR A 161 36.39 -15.93 -29.33
N CYS A 162 36.87 -15.38 -30.45
CA CYS A 162 38.09 -14.58 -30.51
C CYS A 162 37.95 -13.29 -29.70
N LEU A 163 36.85 -12.53 -29.88
CA LEU A 163 36.55 -11.29 -29.15
C LEU A 163 36.56 -11.53 -27.64
N ARG A 164 35.93 -12.61 -27.16
CA ARG A 164 35.95 -12.98 -25.73
C ARG A 164 37.33 -13.35 -25.21
N ASN A 165 38.01 -14.26 -25.90
CA ASN A 165 39.18 -14.94 -25.33
C ASN A 165 40.51 -14.25 -25.63
N LYS A 166 40.60 -13.53 -26.76
CA LYS A 166 41.83 -12.89 -27.23
C LYS A 166 41.80 -11.37 -27.09
N HIS A 167 40.63 -10.76 -27.36
CA HIS A 167 40.47 -9.30 -27.20
C HIS A 167 39.99 -8.91 -25.79
N GLY A 168 39.47 -9.87 -25.01
CA GLY A 168 39.04 -9.65 -23.63
C GLY A 168 37.67 -9.00 -23.49
N VAL A 169 36.86 -8.98 -24.55
CA VAL A 169 35.57 -8.27 -24.60
C VAL A 169 34.55 -8.94 -23.67
N ARG A 170 34.02 -8.18 -22.72
CA ARG A 170 33.03 -8.60 -21.71
C ARG A 170 31.83 -7.66 -21.61
N SER A 171 32.06 -6.35 -21.67
CA SER A 171 31.04 -5.30 -21.58
C SER A 171 30.70 -4.67 -22.94
N VAL A 172 29.67 -3.82 -22.96
CA VAL A 172 29.37 -3.02 -24.16
C VAL A 172 30.47 -1.99 -24.43
N ASP A 173 31.08 -1.43 -23.39
CA ASP A 173 32.18 -0.48 -23.55
C ASP A 173 33.46 -1.12 -24.15
N ASP A 174 33.73 -2.38 -23.78
CA ASP A 174 34.84 -3.15 -24.36
C ASP A 174 34.69 -3.31 -25.88
N ILE A 175 33.45 -3.51 -26.38
CA ILE A 175 33.20 -3.68 -27.81
C ILE A 175 33.23 -2.35 -28.56
N LEU A 176 32.76 -1.25 -27.95
CA LEU A 176 32.94 0.09 -28.49
C LEU A 176 34.42 0.40 -28.68
N THR A 177 35.25 0.05 -27.70
CA THR A 177 36.72 0.17 -27.78
C THR A 177 37.33 -0.66 -28.91
N ILE A 178 36.65 -1.68 -29.46
CA ILE A 178 37.07 -2.38 -30.68
C ILE A 178 36.62 -1.63 -31.95
N ILE A 179 35.39 -1.11 -31.93
CA ILE A 179 34.75 -0.46 -33.09
C ILE A 179 35.38 0.90 -33.37
N GLU A 180 35.61 1.70 -32.33
CA GLU A 180 36.03 3.11 -32.40
C GLU A 180 37.55 3.30 -32.57
N ARG A 181 38.33 2.21 -32.65
CA ARG A 181 39.80 2.31 -32.77
C ARG A 181 40.16 3.15 -34.00
N ASN A 182 41.07 4.11 -33.82
CA ASN A 182 41.51 4.93 -34.93
C ASN A 182 42.41 4.12 -35.88
N TYR A 183 41.88 3.86 -37.06
CA TYR A 183 42.40 2.94 -38.05
C TYR A 183 43.08 3.69 -39.20
N HIS A 184 44.04 4.56 -38.90
CA HIS A 184 44.89 5.16 -39.94
C HIS A 184 45.54 4.03 -40.79
N ARG A 185 45.23 4.02 -42.09
CA ARG A 185 45.68 3.00 -43.08
C ARG A 185 45.17 1.58 -42.82
N HIS A 186 43.95 1.42 -42.32
CA HIS A 186 43.32 0.10 -42.20
C HIS A 186 42.88 -0.48 -43.56
N SER A 187 42.93 -1.80 -43.68
CA SER A 187 42.54 -2.55 -44.88
C SER A 187 41.88 -3.87 -44.47
N ARG A 188 40.84 -4.29 -45.21
CA ARG A 188 40.08 -5.54 -44.99
C ARG A 188 40.90 -6.79 -45.37
N ARG A 189 42.04 -7.01 -44.72
CA ARG A 189 42.95 -8.15 -44.94
C ARG A 189 43.56 -8.63 -43.64
N ARG A 190 43.92 -9.93 -43.59
CA ARG A 190 44.49 -10.58 -42.40
C ARG A 190 45.76 -9.88 -41.88
N ASN A 191 46.63 -9.44 -42.78
CA ASN A 191 47.92 -8.81 -42.49
C ASN A 191 47.89 -7.28 -42.53
N CYS A 192 46.75 -6.65 -42.21
CA CYS A 192 46.63 -5.20 -42.14
C CYS A 192 47.76 -4.58 -41.28
N ALA A 193 48.43 -3.54 -41.81
CA ALA A 193 49.63 -2.95 -41.23
C ALA A 193 49.34 -1.91 -40.13
N CYS A 194 48.07 -1.60 -39.86
CA CYS A 194 47.70 -0.66 -38.80
C CYS A 194 48.07 -1.21 -37.41
N GLU A 195 48.34 -0.31 -36.47
CA GLU A 195 48.88 -0.68 -35.16
C GLU A 195 47.92 -1.58 -34.37
N SER A 196 46.63 -1.25 -34.35
CA SER A 196 45.62 -2.07 -33.65
C SER A 196 45.56 -3.51 -34.18
N CYS A 197 45.64 -3.71 -35.51
CA CYS A 197 45.64 -5.06 -36.09
C CYS A 197 46.94 -5.83 -35.78
N LYS A 198 48.09 -5.14 -35.66
CA LYS A 198 49.34 -5.76 -35.21
C LYS A 198 49.21 -6.23 -33.75
N LEU A 199 48.72 -5.37 -32.87
CA LEU A 199 48.51 -5.70 -31.45
C LEU A 199 47.53 -6.86 -31.28
N ASP A 200 46.43 -6.88 -32.04
CA ASP A 200 45.46 -7.97 -31.99
C ASP A 200 46.08 -9.30 -32.47
N ARG A 201 46.92 -9.28 -33.51
CA ARG A 201 47.66 -10.47 -33.97
C ARG A 201 48.67 -10.97 -32.93
N LEU A 202 49.35 -10.07 -32.22
CA LEU A 202 50.25 -10.42 -31.11
C LEU A 202 49.48 -11.10 -29.96
N ARG A 203 48.20 -10.75 -29.77
CA ARG A 203 47.30 -11.43 -28.82
C ARG A 203 46.73 -12.75 -29.36
N GLY A 204 47.08 -13.15 -30.58
CA GLY A 204 46.66 -14.41 -31.21
C GLY A 204 45.35 -14.34 -31.99
N CYS A 205 44.92 -13.16 -32.44
CA CYS A 205 43.81 -13.01 -33.38
C CYS A 205 44.28 -13.20 -34.83
N GLU A 206 43.73 -14.18 -35.56
CA GLU A 206 44.13 -14.43 -36.95
C GLU A 206 43.66 -13.36 -37.94
N SER A 207 42.49 -12.77 -37.70
CA SER A 207 41.81 -11.89 -38.65
C SER A 207 41.14 -10.72 -37.94
N PRO A 208 41.90 -9.71 -37.47
CA PRO A 208 41.36 -8.61 -36.68
C PRO A 208 40.18 -7.87 -37.35
N TYR A 209 40.22 -7.66 -38.67
CA TYR A 209 39.13 -7.01 -39.39
C TYR A 209 37.80 -7.77 -39.28
N LYS A 210 37.80 -9.12 -39.28
CA LYS A 210 36.58 -9.93 -39.13
C LYS A 210 36.01 -9.78 -37.72
N CYS A 211 36.87 -9.70 -36.71
CA CYS A 211 36.44 -9.46 -35.34
C CYS A 211 35.82 -8.07 -35.19
N GLN A 212 36.35 -7.05 -35.88
CA GLN A 212 35.76 -5.72 -35.90
C GLN A 212 34.40 -5.70 -36.62
N GLU A 213 34.28 -6.33 -37.79
CA GLU A 213 32.99 -6.42 -38.50
C GLU A 213 31.94 -7.21 -37.71
N GLU A 214 32.35 -8.29 -37.04
CA GLU A 214 31.47 -9.03 -36.13
C GLU A 214 31.08 -8.19 -34.91
N ALA A 215 32.00 -7.37 -34.41
CA ALA A 215 31.71 -6.48 -33.28
C ALA A 215 30.59 -5.48 -33.60
N ILE A 216 30.63 -4.88 -34.80
CA ILE A 216 29.56 -3.99 -35.29
C ILE A 216 28.22 -4.74 -35.35
N LYS A 217 28.20 -5.94 -35.94
CA LYS A 217 26.98 -6.76 -36.04
C LYS A 217 26.39 -7.14 -34.68
N ILE A 218 27.24 -7.47 -33.71
CA ILE A 218 26.83 -7.78 -32.34
C ILE A 218 26.15 -6.56 -31.71
N LEU A 219 26.77 -5.38 -31.84
CA LEU A 219 26.24 -4.14 -31.26
C LEU A 219 24.91 -3.72 -31.91
N ASP A 220 24.79 -3.86 -33.23
CA ASP A 220 23.55 -3.59 -33.98
C ASP A 220 22.38 -4.53 -33.58
N CYS A 221 22.70 -5.69 -32.99
CA CYS A 221 21.73 -6.62 -32.43
C CYS A 221 21.27 -6.26 -31.00
N ILE A 222 21.69 -5.12 -30.44
CA ILE A 222 21.20 -4.58 -29.17
C ILE A 222 20.07 -3.57 -29.45
N ASN A 223 19.00 -3.59 -28.65
CA ASN A 223 17.91 -2.62 -28.76
C ASN A 223 18.36 -1.22 -28.33
N GLU A 224 17.75 -0.19 -28.94
CA GLU A 224 18.15 1.22 -28.82
C GLU A 224 18.28 1.71 -27.37
N LYS A 225 17.37 1.25 -26.49
CA LYS A 225 17.36 1.58 -25.05
C LYS A 225 18.69 1.26 -24.35
N TRP A 226 19.41 0.27 -24.86
CA TRP A 226 20.63 -0.25 -24.25
C TRP A 226 21.89 0.05 -25.09
N ASP A 227 21.74 0.73 -26.23
CA ASP A 227 22.85 1.05 -27.12
C ASP A 227 23.52 2.37 -26.67
N PRO A 228 24.80 2.36 -26.27
CA PRO A 228 25.53 3.56 -25.84
C PRO A 228 25.90 4.51 -26.98
N ARG A 229 25.73 4.11 -28.25
CA ARG A 229 25.92 5.01 -29.42
C ARG A 229 24.77 6.01 -29.56
N LEU A 230 23.62 5.70 -28.98
CA LEU A 230 22.42 6.52 -29.05
C LEU A 230 22.31 7.36 -27.78
N GLU A 231 22.31 8.68 -27.97
CA GLU A 231 21.98 9.63 -26.92
C GLU A 231 20.48 9.59 -26.61
N LEU A 232 20.13 9.90 -25.36
CA LEU A 232 18.74 10.02 -24.95
C LEU A 232 18.20 11.34 -25.50
N ASN A 233 17.19 11.26 -26.38
CA ASN A 233 16.52 12.47 -26.85
C ASN A 233 15.66 13.08 -25.72
N GLN A 234 16.22 14.07 -25.02
CA GLN A 234 15.61 14.81 -23.90
C GLN A 234 15.96 16.30 -24.01
N PRO A 235 15.31 17.05 -24.93
CA PRO A 235 15.51 18.48 -25.09
C PRO A 235 15.21 19.27 -23.80
N ASN A 236 14.25 18.81 -22.99
CA ASN A 236 14.04 19.30 -21.62
C ASN A 236 14.78 18.37 -20.66
N ALA A 237 16.10 18.49 -20.64
CA ALA A 237 16.99 17.68 -19.81
C ALA A 237 16.63 17.73 -18.31
N GLU A 238 17.19 16.79 -17.55
CA GLU A 238 17.12 16.75 -16.08
C GLU A 238 17.41 18.14 -15.49
N LEU A 239 16.68 18.50 -14.43
CA LEU A 239 16.89 19.80 -13.77
C LEU A 239 18.33 19.92 -13.24
N THR A 240 18.92 21.10 -13.38
CA THR A 240 20.24 21.37 -12.79
C THR A 240 20.16 21.38 -11.25
N GLU A 241 21.28 21.19 -10.55
CA GLU A 241 21.33 21.30 -9.09
C GLU A 241 20.81 22.66 -8.57
N GLU A 242 21.05 23.74 -9.33
CA GLU A 242 20.51 25.07 -9.04
C GLU A 242 18.99 25.13 -9.23
N GLU A 243 18.46 24.50 -10.28
CA GLU A 243 17.01 24.37 -10.51
C GLU A 243 16.33 23.51 -9.42
N LEU A 244 16.96 22.41 -9.00
CA LEU A 244 16.48 21.58 -7.89
C LEU A 244 16.46 22.34 -6.57
N THR A 245 17.48 23.16 -6.32
CA THR A 245 17.55 24.05 -5.15
C THR A 245 16.44 25.11 -5.20
N ARG A 246 16.23 25.76 -6.36
CA ARG A 246 15.12 26.70 -6.57
C ARG A 246 13.76 26.05 -6.39
N ASN A 247 13.54 24.86 -6.97
CA ASN A 247 12.32 24.09 -6.78
C ASN A 247 12.05 23.77 -5.30
N SER A 248 13.10 23.47 -4.54
CA SER A 248 12.98 23.20 -3.10
C SER A 248 12.55 24.44 -2.30
N ALA A 249 13.05 25.62 -2.66
CA ALA A 249 12.61 26.90 -2.08
C ALA A 249 11.18 27.24 -2.51
N ALA A 250 10.87 27.12 -3.81
CA ALA A 250 9.54 27.39 -4.36
C ALA A 250 8.44 26.53 -3.72
N LEU A 251 8.72 25.28 -3.36
CA LEU A 251 7.78 24.42 -2.62
C LEU A 251 7.43 24.96 -1.22
N ILE A 252 8.37 25.64 -0.56
CA ILE A 252 8.17 26.23 0.77
C ILE A 252 7.38 27.55 0.64
N GLU A 253 7.71 28.33 -0.39
CA GLU A 253 7.15 29.66 -0.66
C GLU A 253 5.83 29.61 -1.45
N LYS A 254 5.40 28.41 -1.87
CA LYS A 254 4.23 28.16 -2.72
C LYS A 254 4.31 28.81 -4.11
N GLU A 255 5.51 28.93 -4.63
CA GLU A 255 5.77 29.42 -5.98
C GLU A 255 5.70 28.30 -7.04
N LYS A 256 5.92 28.65 -8.31
CA LYS A 256 5.94 27.71 -9.43
C LYS A 256 7.14 26.77 -9.29
N VAL A 257 6.88 25.47 -9.25
CA VAL A 257 7.88 24.40 -9.23
C VAL A 257 7.93 23.77 -10.62
N ILE A 258 9.12 23.67 -11.22
CA ILE A 258 9.29 23.02 -12.52
C ILE A 258 9.20 21.50 -12.33
N PHE A 259 8.38 20.83 -13.13
CA PHE A 259 8.34 19.36 -13.13
C PHE A 259 9.68 18.80 -13.61
N ASP A 260 10.27 17.89 -12.86
CA ASP A 260 11.52 17.23 -13.21
C ASP A 260 11.24 16.00 -14.10
N PRO A 261 11.62 16.03 -15.39
CA PRO A 261 11.40 14.89 -16.27
C PRO A 261 12.46 13.79 -16.12
N ARG A 262 13.37 13.89 -15.14
CA ARG A 262 14.42 12.91 -14.88
C ARG A 262 13.92 11.47 -14.88
N ILE A 263 14.65 10.63 -15.62
CA ILE A 263 14.34 9.21 -15.83
C ILE A 263 15.57 8.30 -15.93
N ALA A 264 16.77 8.85 -16.05
CA ALA A 264 17.98 8.05 -16.23
C ALA A 264 18.54 7.58 -14.89
N ILE A 265 18.97 6.31 -14.86
CA ILE A 265 19.79 5.80 -13.76
C ILE A 265 21.27 5.92 -14.10
N ASP A 266 22.06 6.20 -13.07
CA ASP A 266 23.51 6.42 -13.11
C ASP A 266 24.33 5.23 -12.59
N ARG A 267 23.70 4.28 -11.89
CA ARG A 267 24.34 3.07 -11.38
C ARG A 267 23.63 1.81 -11.85
N VAL A 268 24.40 0.79 -12.23
CA VAL A 268 23.84 -0.52 -12.65
C VAL A 268 22.94 -1.11 -11.57
N GLU A 269 23.29 -1.00 -10.30
CA GLU A 269 22.48 -1.60 -9.21
C GLU A 269 21.07 -1.01 -9.08
N ASP A 270 20.84 0.22 -9.57
CA ASP A 270 19.54 0.88 -9.57
C ASP A 270 18.60 0.36 -10.66
N GLY A 271 19.11 -0.39 -11.62
CA GLY A 271 18.30 -1.06 -12.65
C GLY A 271 17.64 -2.35 -12.16
N TYR A 272 18.07 -2.95 -11.04
CA TYR A 272 17.45 -4.17 -10.55
C TYR A 272 16.12 -3.89 -9.86
N ARG A 273 15.04 -4.48 -10.38
CA ARG A 273 13.68 -4.33 -9.86
C ARG A 273 13.04 -5.70 -9.60
N VAL A 274 12.26 -5.79 -8.52
CA VAL A 274 11.47 -6.98 -8.15
C VAL A 274 9.98 -6.68 -8.21
N PHE A 275 9.13 -7.70 -8.33
CA PHE A 275 7.69 -7.58 -8.59
C PHE A 275 7.40 -6.94 -9.96
N CYS A 276 8.23 -7.25 -10.96
CA CYS A 276 8.05 -6.76 -12.33
C CYS A 276 7.17 -7.72 -13.13
N ASP A 277 6.07 -7.21 -13.68
CA ASP A 277 5.19 -7.99 -14.56
C ASP A 277 5.58 -7.79 -16.03
N ASN A 278 5.95 -6.56 -16.41
CA ASN A 278 6.40 -6.22 -17.75
C ASN A 278 7.78 -5.55 -17.73
N THR A 279 8.43 -5.52 -18.89
CA THR A 279 9.68 -4.77 -19.13
C THR A 279 9.64 -4.15 -20.51
N SER A 280 9.97 -2.86 -20.60
CA SER A 280 9.98 -2.15 -21.88
C SER A 280 11.33 -2.26 -22.56
N THR A 281 11.34 -2.53 -23.88
CA THR A 281 12.55 -2.47 -24.71
C THR A 281 12.72 -1.14 -25.44
N SER A 282 11.68 -0.30 -25.43
CA SER A 282 11.69 1.00 -26.08
C SER A 282 12.28 2.05 -25.14
N PRO A 283 13.16 2.95 -25.63
CA PRO A 283 13.63 4.05 -24.82
C PRO A 283 12.49 5.05 -24.57
N ALA A 284 12.48 5.67 -23.40
CA ALA A 284 11.69 6.86 -23.16
C ALA A 284 12.28 8.04 -23.96
N HIS A 285 11.43 8.73 -24.72
CA HIS A 285 11.81 9.86 -25.57
C HIS A 285 10.85 11.02 -25.35
N GLN A 286 11.39 12.22 -25.15
CA GLN A 286 10.61 13.45 -25.26
C GLN A 286 10.39 13.79 -26.74
N LEU A 287 9.32 14.54 -27.02
CA LEU A 287 9.17 15.18 -28.32
C LEU A 287 10.15 16.34 -28.43
N ASP A 288 10.69 16.55 -29.63
CA ASP A 288 11.53 17.71 -29.91
C ASP A 288 10.72 19.01 -29.71
N PRO A 289 11.33 20.09 -29.18
CA PRO A 289 10.70 21.40 -29.19
C PRO A 289 10.55 21.84 -30.65
N ILE A 290 9.47 22.54 -30.96
CA ILE A 290 9.32 23.11 -32.32
C ILE A 290 10.37 24.20 -32.50
N GLU A 291 11.24 24.05 -33.50
CA GLU A 291 12.15 25.12 -33.94
C GLU A 291 11.31 26.28 -34.51
N GLY A 292 11.33 27.45 -33.87
CA GLY A 292 10.84 28.71 -34.46
C GLY A 292 9.73 29.47 -33.74
N GLU A 293 9.25 29.04 -32.56
CA GLU A 293 8.46 29.90 -31.66
C GLU A 293 9.29 30.25 -30.43
N ASP A 294 9.79 31.49 -30.37
CA ASP A 294 10.63 32.00 -29.28
C ASP A 294 9.90 32.10 -27.91
N ASP A 295 8.61 31.78 -27.84
CA ASP A 295 7.83 31.76 -26.60
C ASP A 295 6.65 30.76 -26.69
N PRO A 296 6.73 29.54 -26.11
CA PRO A 296 5.60 28.62 -26.12
C PRO A 296 4.42 29.26 -25.40
N SER A 297 3.24 29.28 -26.03
CA SER A 297 2.05 29.85 -25.42
C SER A 297 1.80 29.26 -24.01
N ASP A 298 1.90 30.12 -22.99
CA ASP A 298 1.71 29.75 -21.59
C ASP A 298 0.22 29.66 -21.27
N ARG A 299 -0.19 28.57 -20.62
CA ARG A 299 -1.58 28.37 -20.21
C ARG A 299 -1.68 28.04 -18.72
N ALA A 300 -2.30 28.95 -17.97
CA ALA A 300 -2.63 28.72 -16.57
C ALA A 300 -3.85 27.79 -16.43
N VAL A 301 -3.75 26.80 -15.55
CA VAL A 301 -4.81 25.81 -15.31
C VAL A 301 -5.06 25.67 -13.81
N PHE A 302 -6.29 25.90 -13.37
CA PHE A 302 -6.71 25.75 -11.98
C PHE A 302 -7.48 24.44 -11.83
N ILE A 303 -7.02 23.58 -10.92
CA ILE A 303 -7.61 22.25 -10.71
C ILE A 303 -8.28 22.19 -9.34
N GLY A 304 -9.61 22.11 -9.37
CA GLY A 304 -10.47 21.94 -8.21
C GLY A 304 -10.95 20.50 -8.06
N SER A 305 -11.54 20.19 -6.91
CA SER A 305 -12.18 18.89 -6.68
C SER A 305 -13.35 19.02 -5.71
N CYS A 306 -14.35 18.15 -5.87
CA CYS A 306 -15.45 18.03 -4.95
C CYS A 306 -15.68 16.55 -4.60
N VAL A 307 -15.97 16.28 -3.33
CA VAL A 307 -16.25 14.94 -2.81
C VAL A 307 -17.51 14.99 -1.96
N THR A 308 -18.42 14.07 -2.22
CA THR A 308 -19.63 13.81 -1.44
C THR A 308 -19.73 12.33 -1.11
N VAL A 309 -20.62 11.96 -0.19
CA VAL A 309 -20.93 10.57 0.12
C VAL A 309 -22.41 10.38 -0.19
N ASN A 310 -22.72 9.37 -1.01
CA ASN A 310 -24.11 9.06 -1.35
C ASN A 310 -24.82 8.33 -0.20
N GLU A 311 -26.09 8.01 -0.40
CA GLU A 311 -26.91 7.33 0.62
C GLU A 311 -26.37 5.95 1.00
N ASP A 312 -25.76 5.24 0.05
CA ASP A 312 -25.16 3.92 0.26
C ASP A 312 -23.81 3.98 0.99
N GLY A 313 -23.27 5.18 1.22
CA GLY A 313 -21.98 5.40 1.85
C GLY A 313 -20.78 5.28 0.94
N GLU A 314 -21.02 5.34 -0.36
CA GLU A 314 -19.98 5.39 -1.36
C GLU A 314 -19.56 6.84 -1.60
N TYR A 315 -18.25 7.06 -1.69
CA TYR A 315 -17.72 8.33 -2.11
C TYR A 315 -18.09 8.59 -3.58
N CYS A 316 -18.55 9.80 -3.85
CA CYS A 316 -18.67 10.38 -5.18
C CYS A 316 -17.69 11.54 -5.26
N SER A 317 -16.86 11.58 -6.30
CA SER A 317 -15.98 12.73 -6.50
C SER A 317 -15.89 13.15 -7.95
N ALA A 318 -15.55 14.41 -8.15
CA ALA A 318 -15.30 14.99 -9.45
C ALA A 318 -14.15 16.00 -9.34
N GLY A 319 -13.39 16.13 -10.42
CA GLY A 319 -12.38 17.16 -10.61
C GLY A 319 -12.90 18.26 -11.54
N GLY A 320 -12.53 19.51 -11.27
CA GLY A 320 -12.89 20.64 -12.12
C GLY A 320 -11.65 21.29 -12.70
N ILE A 321 -11.70 21.57 -14.01
CA ILE A 321 -10.65 22.22 -14.78
C ILE A 321 -11.13 23.62 -15.14
N TRP A 322 -10.39 24.62 -14.72
CA TRP A 322 -10.71 26.02 -14.96
C TRP A 322 -9.53 26.77 -15.58
N TYR A 323 -9.75 27.37 -16.74
CA TYR A 323 -8.77 28.19 -17.47
C TYR A 323 -9.09 29.69 -17.35
N GLY A 324 -10.37 30.03 -17.24
CA GLY A 324 -10.84 31.41 -17.12
C GLY A 324 -12.31 31.55 -17.51
N PRO A 325 -12.92 32.72 -17.26
CA PRO A 325 -14.29 32.97 -17.70
C PRO A 325 -14.42 32.83 -19.22
N GLU A 326 -15.52 32.19 -19.66
CA GLU A 326 -15.86 31.94 -21.07
C GLU A 326 -14.89 31.05 -21.86
N ASP A 327 -13.85 30.47 -21.23
CA ASP A 327 -12.99 29.48 -21.89
C ASP A 327 -13.78 28.18 -22.11
N THR A 328 -13.88 27.77 -23.38
CA THR A 328 -14.61 26.56 -23.81
C THR A 328 -13.93 25.26 -23.38
N SER A 329 -12.69 25.32 -22.90
CA SER A 329 -11.94 24.19 -22.37
C SER A 329 -12.21 23.94 -20.88
N ASN A 330 -12.96 24.82 -20.20
CA ASN A 330 -13.43 24.55 -18.84
C ASN A 330 -14.25 23.26 -18.83
N MET A 331 -13.91 22.34 -17.91
CA MET A 331 -14.40 20.98 -17.99
C MET A 331 -14.50 20.35 -16.60
N THR A 332 -15.42 19.39 -16.46
CA THR A 332 -15.56 18.56 -15.26
C THR A 332 -15.20 17.12 -15.57
N VAL A 333 -14.58 16.44 -14.61
CA VAL A 333 -14.13 15.05 -14.74
C VAL A 333 -14.72 14.26 -13.58
N ARG A 334 -15.76 13.47 -13.86
CA ARG A 334 -16.45 12.66 -12.85
C ARG A 334 -15.69 11.36 -12.60
N MET A 335 -15.41 11.06 -11.33
CA MET A 335 -14.68 9.86 -10.95
C MET A 335 -15.58 8.61 -10.94
N SER A 336 -14.95 7.47 -11.22
CA SER A 336 -15.55 6.18 -10.90
C SER A 336 -15.54 5.95 -9.39
N LYS A 337 -16.47 5.12 -8.89
CA LYS A 337 -16.57 4.77 -7.45
C LYS A 337 -15.24 4.34 -6.82
N LYS A 338 -14.39 3.65 -7.59
CA LYS A 338 -13.10 3.10 -7.10
C LYS A 338 -12.04 4.17 -6.85
N LEU A 339 -12.11 5.31 -7.54
CA LEU A 339 -11.14 6.40 -7.49
C LEU A 339 -11.77 7.68 -6.90
N ALA A 340 -12.93 7.52 -6.24
CA ALA A 340 -13.69 8.64 -5.72
C ALA A 340 -13.05 9.19 -4.44
N SER A 341 -12.09 10.10 -4.59
CA SER A 341 -11.43 10.82 -3.52
C SER A 341 -11.17 12.29 -3.92
N LYS A 342 -10.73 13.12 -2.97
CA LYS A 342 -10.34 14.51 -3.26
C LYS A 342 -9.14 14.51 -4.20
N GLU A 343 -8.11 13.74 -3.83
CA GLU A 343 -6.87 13.59 -4.57
C GLU A 343 -7.08 12.95 -5.94
N GLY A 344 -7.95 11.94 -6.05
CA GLY A 344 -8.33 11.29 -7.29
C GLY A 344 -9.02 12.25 -8.25
N GLY A 345 -9.92 13.11 -7.75
CA GLY A 345 -10.55 14.17 -8.54
C GLY A 345 -9.52 15.17 -9.10
N VAL A 346 -8.59 15.64 -8.25
CA VAL A 346 -7.50 16.53 -8.70
C VAL A 346 -6.61 15.85 -9.74
N ALA A 347 -6.17 14.62 -9.49
CA ALA A 347 -5.30 13.87 -10.40
C ALA A 347 -5.98 13.62 -11.75
N ALA A 348 -7.24 13.24 -11.74
CA ALA A 348 -8.02 12.97 -12.95
C ALA A 348 -8.24 14.22 -13.81
N ALA A 349 -8.64 15.33 -13.20
CA ALA A 349 -8.78 16.61 -13.90
C ALA A 349 -7.44 17.08 -14.48
N MET A 350 -6.35 16.92 -13.73
CA MET A 350 -5.01 17.22 -14.22
C MET A 350 -4.61 16.33 -15.41
N LEU A 351 -4.83 15.02 -15.33
CA LEU A 351 -4.55 14.10 -16.43
C LEU A 351 -5.33 14.45 -17.69
N TYR A 352 -6.63 14.75 -17.54
CA TYR A 352 -7.47 15.18 -18.65
C TYR A 352 -6.96 16.47 -19.28
N ALA A 353 -6.60 17.47 -18.47
CA ALA A 353 -6.05 18.74 -18.96
C ALA A 353 -4.75 18.52 -19.75
N ILE A 354 -3.86 17.63 -19.29
CA ILE A 354 -2.61 17.31 -20.00
C ILE A 354 -2.89 16.62 -21.34
N GLN A 355 -3.84 15.67 -21.37
CA GLN A 355 -4.16 14.88 -22.57
C GLN A 355 -4.91 15.67 -23.64
N ASN A 356 -5.68 16.69 -23.25
CA ASN A 356 -6.49 17.50 -24.16
C ASN A 356 -5.87 18.88 -24.47
N SER A 357 -4.70 19.19 -23.91
CA SER A 357 -3.94 20.39 -24.30
C SER A 357 -2.93 20.03 -25.39
N PRO A 358 -2.73 20.89 -26.41
CA PRO A 358 -1.66 20.72 -27.39
C PRO A 358 -0.31 20.50 -26.69
N ARG A 359 0.56 19.65 -27.25
CA ARG A 359 1.81 19.24 -26.58
C ARG A 359 2.87 20.33 -26.55
N GLU A 360 2.65 21.38 -27.33
CA GLU A 360 3.48 22.56 -27.57
C GLU A 360 3.21 23.69 -26.56
N VAL A 361 2.09 23.63 -25.84
CA VAL A 361 1.67 24.65 -24.86
C VAL A 361 2.34 24.38 -23.52
N SER A 362 2.90 25.40 -22.88
CA SER A 362 3.42 25.30 -21.52
C SER A 362 2.27 25.34 -20.52
N LEU A 363 2.14 24.31 -19.68
CA LEU A 363 1.04 24.21 -18.71
C LEU A 363 1.50 24.61 -17.30
N HIS A 364 0.80 25.57 -16.70
CA HIS A 364 1.03 26.02 -15.32
C HIS A 364 -0.14 25.64 -14.41
N PHE A 365 0.02 24.53 -13.69
CA PHE A 365 -1.01 23.99 -12.81
C PHE A 365 -1.01 24.65 -11.44
N THR A 366 -2.17 25.11 -11.02
CA THR A 366 -2.46 25.56 -9.64
C THR A 366 -3.40 24.54 -9.00
N LEU A 367 -2.95 23.88 -7.93
CA LEU A 367 -3.63 22.74 -7.32
C LEU A 367 -4.09 23.05 -5.88
N ASP A 368 -5.28 22.55 -5.50
CA ASP A 368 -5.76 22.50 -4.10
C ASP A 368 -5.34 21.19 -3.37
N SER A 369 -4.20 20.62 -3.75
CA SER A 369 -3.70 19.38 -3.15
C SER A 369 -2.19 19.37 -3.01
N LYS A 370 -1.73 19.60 -1.77
CA LYS A 370 -0.33 19.39 -1.36
C LYS A 370 0.16 17.97 -1.61
N ARG A 371 -0.73 16.97 -1.50
CA ARG A 371 -0.38 15.55 -1.68
C ARG A 371 -0.03 15.24 -3.14
N ILE A 372 -0.87 15.70 -4.08
CA ILE A 372 -0.60 15.52 -5.52
C ILE A 372 0.63 16.33 -5.95
N LEU A 373 0.73 17.58 -5.48
CA LEU A 373 1.92 18.42 -5.73
C LEU A 373 3.19 17.72 -5.24
N HIS A 374 3.21 17.22 -4.00
CA HIS A 374 4.35 16.48 -3.46
C HIS A 374 4.64 15.22 -4.28
N ALA A 375 3.61 14.47 -4.68
CA ALA A 375 3.77 13.22 -5.43
C ALA A 375 4.35 13.40 -6.82
N LEU A 376 4.09 14.53 -7.47
CA LEU A 376 4.60 14.85 -8.82
C LEU A 376 5.87 15.71 -8.79
N THR A 377 6.35 16.11 -7.61
CA THR A 377 7.58 16.88 -7.43
C THR A 377 8.55 16.10 -6.54
N LYS A 378 8.75 16.53 -5.29
CA LYS A 378 9.72 15.97 -4.34
C LYS A 378 9.60 14.46 -4.10
N GLY A 379 8.38 13.92 -4.13
CA GLY A 379 8.10 12.52 -3.85
C GLY A 379 8.15 11.59 -5.07
N LEU A 380 8.26 12.12 -6.29
CA LEU A 380 8.07 11.33 -7.52
C LEU A 380 9.06 10.16 -7.61
N GLN A 381 10.35 10.45 -7.53
CA GLN A 381 11.41 9.44 -7.61
C GLN A 381 11.26 8.37 -6.52
N GLU A 382 10.92 8.79 -5.29
CA GLU A 382 10.73 7.88 -4.17
C GLU A 382 9.54 6.92 -4.43
N TYR A 383 8.43 7.42 -4.98
CA TYR A 383 7.27 6.58 -5.29
C TYR A 383 7.56 5.60 -6.43
N GLU A 384 8.27 6.03 -7.48
CA GLU A 384 8.68 5.15 -8.58
C GLU A 384 9.67 4.07 -8.12
N ASP A 385 10.66 4.45 -7.32
CA ASP A 385 11.62 3.52 -6.71
C ASP A 385 10.93 2.50 -5.81
N LYS A 386 9.83 2.88 -5.16
CA LYS A 386 9.03 2.00 -4.29
C LYS A 386 7.90 1.29 -5.03
N GLY A 387 7.85 1.38 -6.35
CA GLY A 387 6.82 0.72 -7.17
C GLY A 387 5.41 1.15 -6.84
N TRP A 388 5.21 2.40 -6.39
CA TRP A 388 3.91 2.96 -6.02
C TRP A 388 3.17 2.19 -4.91
N LEU A 389 3.90 1.44 -4.08
CA LEU A 389 3.33 0.59 -3.04
C LEU A 389 2.60 1.41 -1.95
N ASN A 390 1.31 1.14 -1.75
CA ASN A 390 0.41 1.90 -0.86
C ASN A 390 0.27 3.38 -1.22
N VAL A 391 0.39 3.72 -2.50
CA VAL A 391 0.06 5.07 -3.00
C VAL A 391 -1.35 5.03 -3.57
N ASP A 392 -2.25 5.79 -2.93
CA ASP A 392 -3.62 6.03 -3.42
C ASP A 392 -3.55 6.65 -4.82
N ASP A 393 -4.51 6.32 -5.69
CA ASP A 393 -4.61 6.90 -7.04
C ASP A 393 -3.34 6.74 -7.91
N SER A 394 -2.50 5.75 -7.59
CA SER A 394 -1.22 5.49 -8.28
C SER A 394 -1.35 5.29 -9.78
N SER A 395 -2.45 4.72 -10.27
CA SER A 395 -2.72 4.58 -11.71
C SER A 395 -2.80 5.95 -12.41
N LEU A 396 -3.50 6.92 -11.81
CA LEU A 396 -3.59 8.29 -12.33
C LEU A 396 -2.23 9.00 -12.23
N LEU A 397 -1.56 8.91 -11.09
CA LEU A 397 -0.25 9.56 -10.89
C LEU A 397 0.82 9.06 -11.86
N ARG A 398 0.84 7.74 -12.15
CA ARG A 398 1.75 7.16 -13.15
C ARG A 398 1.41 7.62 -14.57
N ALA A 399 0.11 7.72 -14.91
CA ALA A 399 -0.32 8.24 -16.21
C ALA A 399 0.05 9.72 -16.36
N ILE A 400 -0.09 10.52 -15.30
CA ILE A 400 0.31 11.93 -15.27
C ILE A 400 1.82 12.07 -15.44
N SER A 401 2.64 11.32 -14.68
CA SER A 401 4.10 11.42 -14.79
C SER A 401 4.58 11.04 -16.19
N ALA A 402 4.01 9.98 -16.79
CA ALA A 402 4.29 9.60 -18.16
C ALA A 402 3.84 10.66 -19.18
N ALA A 403 2.65 11.23 -19.01
CA ALA A 403 2.12 12.26 -19.90
C ALA A 403 2.97 13.55 -19.83
N LEU A 404 3.38 13.98 -18.63
CA LEU A 404 4.27 15.13 -18.44
C LEU A 404 5.65 14.90 -19.06
N ARG A 405 6.24 13.71 -18.87
CA ARG A 405 7.53 13.32 -19.48
C ARG A 405 7.49 13.20 -21.00
N GLY A 406 6.30 13.03 -21.58
CA GLY A 406 6.09 12.96 -23.03
C GLY A 406 5.86 14.30 -23.72
N ARG A 407 5.83 15.42 -22.97
CA ARG A 407 5.65 16.76 -23.54
C ARG A 407 6.98 17.34 -24.04
N GLY A 408 6.90 18.14 -25.09
CA GLY A 408 8.04 18.91 -25.62
C GLY A 408 8.31 20.21 -24.84
N THR A 409 7.43 20.61 -23.92
CA THR A 409 7.55 21.82 -23.11
C THR A 409 7.59 21.55 -21.61
N ARG A 410 8.23 22.45 -20.86
CA ARG A 410 8.29 22.41 -19.40
C ARG A 410 6.92 22.76 -18.80
N CYS A 411 6.48 21.95 -17.85
CA CYS A 411 5.26 22.22 -17.07
C CYS A 411 5.64 22.66 -15.65
N THR A 412 4.85 23.55 -15.06
CA THR A 412 5.07 23.96 -13.66
C THR A 412 3.86 23.65 -12.80
N LEU A 413 4.10 23.36 -11.53
CA LEU A 413 3.10 23.01 -10.53
C LEU A 413 3.24 23.95 -9.34
N ARG A 414 2.14 24.42 -8.77
CA ARG A 414 2.15 25.13 -7.48
C ARG A 414 0.90 24.85 -6.65
N GLU A 415 1.02 25.10 -5.36
CA GLU A 415 -0.12 25.12 -4.45
C GLU A 415 -0.91 26.43 -4.64
N ALA A 416 -2.24 26.35 -4.56
CA ALA A 416 -3.09 27.53 -4.57
C ALA A 416 -2.78 28.47 -3.39
N GLY A 417 -2.64 29.76 -3.70
CA GLY A 417 -2.48 30.85 -2.73
C GLY A 417 -3.76 31.65 -2.53
N GLU A 418 -3.69 32.67 -1.68
CA GLU A 418 -4.80 33.59 -1.39
C GLU A 418 -5.27 34.35 -2.66
N GLN A 419 -4.32 34.72 -3.52
CA GLN A 419 -4.55 35.37 -4.81
C GLN A 419 -5.35 34.50 -5.79
N ASP A 420 -5.34 33.19 -5.63
CA ASP A 420 -6.02 32.24 -6.52
C ASP A 420 -7.44 31.92 -6.08
N ARG A 421 -7.89 32.47 -4.95
CA ARG A 421 -9.16 32.11 -4.29
C ARG A 421 -10.34 32.14 -5.25
N TRP A 422 -10.44 33.16 -6.10
CA TRP A 422 -11.55 33.28 -7.06
C TRP A 422 -11.51 32.16 -8.12
N ASN A 423 -10.37 31.97 -8.79
CA ASN A 423 -10.21 30.92 -9.80
C ASN A 423 -10.39 29.51 -9.22
N MET A 424 -9.87 29.27 -8.01
CA MET A 424 -10.05 27.99 -7.31
C MET A 424 -11.49 27.75 -6.88
N SER A 425 -12.21 28.79 -6.48
CA SER A 425 -13.65 28.71 -6.22
C SER A 425 -14.40 28.27 -7.48
N LYS A 426 -14.05 28.86 -8.64
CA LYS A 426 -14.61 28.46 -9.94
C LYS A 426 -14.24 27.05 -10.35
N ALA A 427 -13.00 26.61 -10.15
CA ALA A 427 -12.60 25.23 -10.39
C ALA A 427 -13.37 24.23 -9.51
N ASN A 428 -13.64 24.57 -8.25
CA ASN A 428 -14.45 23.74 -7.34
C ASN A 428 -15.95 23.76 -7.69
N GLU A 429 -16.46 24.88 -8.23
CA GLU A 429 -17.81 24.98 -8.78
C GLU A 429 -17.96 24.06 -10.00
N GLN A 430 -16.98 24.06 -10.92
CA GLN A 430 -16.93 23.11 -12.04
C GLN A 430 -16.91 21.65 -11.57
N ALA A 431 -16.16 21.35 -10.51
CA ALA A 431 -16.15 20.02 -9.92
C ALA A 431 -17.53 19.63 -9.36
N ARG A 432 -18.26 20.56 -8.73
CA ARG A 432 -19.61 20.28 -8.19
C ARG A 432 -20.62 19.94 -9.29
N LEU A 433 -20.57 20.63 -10.43
CA LEU A 433 -21.45 20.33 -11.57
C LEU A 433 -21.31 18.86 -12.04
N GLY A 434 -20.12 18.26 -11.91
CA GLY A 434 -19.88 16.86 -12.26
C GLY A 434 -20.49 15.83 -11.30
N LEU A 435 -20.93 16.25 -10.11
CA LEU A 435 -21.55 15.36 -9.12
C LEU A 435 -23.02 15.09 -9.41
N ASP A 436 -23.73 16.06 -9.98
CA ASP A 436 -25.20 16.04 -10.03
C ASP A 436 -25.77 15.23 -11.21
N ASP A 437 -25.03 15.01 -12.32
CA ASP A 437 -25.73 14.61 -13.56
C ASP A 437 -24.96 13.76 -14.61
N GLY A 438 -24.15 12.75 -14.23
CA GLY A 438 -23.45 11.97 -15.26
C GLY A 438 -22.87 10.61 -14.90
N ALA A 439 -22.56 9.82 -15.94
CA ALA A 439 -21.70 8.65 -15.82
C ALA A 439 -20.23 9.07 -15.56
N PRO A 440 -19.40 8.21 -14.95
CA PRO A 440 -17.97 8.50 -14.78
C PRO A 440 -17.31 8.88 -16.12
N THR A 441 -16.47 9.91 -16.11
CA THR A 441 -15.70 10.32 -17.30
C THR A 441 -14.69 9.22 -17.63
N VAL A 442 -14.68 8.77 -18.89
CA VAL A 442 -13.71 7.79 -19.36
C VAL A 442 -12.36 8.49 -19.52
N LEU A 443 -11.42 8.14 -18.64
CA LEU A 443 -10.04 8.66 -18.68
C LEU A 443 -9.11 7.61 -19.23
N ASN A 444 -8.23 8.01 -20.15
CA ASN A 444 -7.18 7.14 -20.62
C ASN A 444 -6.05 7.11 -19.58
N THR A 445 -5.96 6.02 -18.82
CA THR A 445 -4.86 5.78 -17.88
C THR A 445 -3.75 4.90 -18.46
N ASP A 446 -3.80 4.61 -19.76
CA ASP A 446 -2.80 3.77 -20.40
C ASP A 446 -1.47 4.53 -20.53
N ILE A 447 -0.43 3.92 -19.97
CA ILE A 447 0.92 4.46 -20.00
C ILE A 447 1.59 3.91 -21.27
N PRO A 448 2.19 4.75 -22.14
CA PRO A 448 2.95 4.28 -23.29
C PRO A 448 4.08 3.33 -22.86
N GLU A 449 4.37 2.30 -23.66
CA GLU A 449 5.34 1.25 -23.31
C GLU A 449 6.72 1.82 -22.91
N ALA A 450 7.16 2.90 -23.57
CA ALA A 450 8.41 3.59 -23.26
C ALA A 450 8.48 4.17 -21.84
N TYR A 451 7.33 4.51 -21.23
CA TYR A 451 7.23 5.08 -19.88
C TYR A 451 6.73 4.09 -18.82
N LYS A 452 6.51 2.83 -19.19
CA LYS A 452 6.11 1.81 -18.22
C LYS A 452 7.33 1.38 -17.41
N LEU A 453 7.26 1.65 -16.11
CA LEU A 453 8.21 1.16 -15.13
C LEU A 453 7.43 0.43 -14.03
N ASP A 454 7.70 -0.87 -13.89
CA ASP A 454 7.05 -1.76 -12.93
C ASP A 454 7.99 -2.20 -11.80
N GLY A 455 7.40 -2.69 -10.72
CA GLY A 455 8.13 -3.27 -9.60
C GLY A 455 8.80 -2.25 -8.67
N ILE A 456 9.57 -2.76 -7.72
CA ILE A 456 10.27 -2.02 -6.68
C ILE A 456 11.77 -2.08 -6.98
N LYS A 457 12.42 -0.91 -7.00
CA LYS A 457 13.88 -0.81 -7.09
C LYS A 457 14.53 -1.51 -5.91
N LEU A 458 15.38 -2.50 -6.21
CA LEU A 458 15.94 -3.38 -5.20
C LEU A 458 16.88 -2.62 -4.25
N SER A 459 17.65 -1.66 -4.78
CA SER A 459 18.57 -0.80 -4.02
C SER A 459 17.86 0.12 -3.02
N SER A 460 16.62 0.56 -3.28
CA SER A 460 15.84 1.41 -2.36
C SER A 460 15.05 0.59 -1.32
N GLY A 461 14.78 -0.68 -1.60
CA GLY A 461 13.89 -1.50 -0.78
C GLY A 461 14.46 -1.91 0.59
N SER A 462 13.56 -1.88 1.60
CA SER A 462 13.81 -2.37 2.96
C SER A 462 13.08 -3.70 3.21
N GLN A 463 13.45 -4.44 4.28
CA GLN A 463 12.75 -5.68 4.61
C GLN A 463 11.26 -5.45 4.89
N SER A 464 10.91 -4.37 5.58
CA SER A 464 9.52 -4.04 5.89
C SER A 464 8.74 -3.67 4.62
N MET A 465 9.37 -3.00 3.67
CA MET A 465 8.77 -2.68 2.37
C MET A 465 8.52 -3.95 1.54
N PHE A 466 9.53 -4.82 1.38
CA PHE A 466 9.34 -6.08 0.66
C PHE A 466 8.29 -6.97 1.32
N TYR A 467 8.23 -6.99 2.66
CA TYR A 467 7.16 -7.69 3.37
C TYR A 467 5.77 -7.14 3.03
N LYS A 468 5.62 -5.81 3.00
CA LYS A 468 4.35 -5.16 2.59
C LYS A 468 4.01 -5.48 1.13
N ALA A 469 4.98 -5.47 0.22
CA ALA A 469 4.77 -5.81 -1.18
C ALA A 469 4.30 -7.26 -1.35
N ILE A 470 4.94 -8.22 -0.66
CA ILE A 470 4.53 -9.62 -0.66
C ILE A 470 3.10 -9.76 -0.12
N LYS A 471 2.75 -9.00 0.93
CA LYS A 471 1.39 -9.01 1.49
C LYS A 471 0.37 -8.43 0.50
N ALA A 472 0.73 -7.39 -0.25
CA ALA A 472 -0.14 -6.76 -1.24
C ALA A 472 -0.42 -7.67 -2.46
N GLU A 473 0.53 -8.51 -2.87
CA GLU A 473 0.32 -9.51 -3.93
C GLU A 473 -0.57 -10.69 -3.52
N ARG A 474 -0.83 -10.89 -2.22
CA ARG A 474 -1.66 -12.01 -1.77
C ARG A 474 -3.11 -11.77 -2.13
N HIS A 475 -3.74 -12.83 -2.61
CA HIS A 475 -5.20 -12.89 -2.69
C HIS A 475 -5.79 -12.66 -1.29
N LYS A 476 -6.72 -11.70 -1.19
CA LYS A 476 -7.42 -11.42 0.06
C LYS A 476 -8.61 -12.39 0.15
N PRO A 477 -8.66 -13.28 1.14
CA PRO A 477 -9.79 -14.18 1.28
C PRO A 477 -11.07 -13.39 1.58
N GLU A 478 -12.03 -13.44 0.66
CA GLU A 478 -13.35 -12.85 0.87
C GLU A 478 -14.23 -13.79 1.69
N ARG A 479 -15.04 -13.20 2.57
CA ARG A 479 -15.97 -13.96 3.40
C ARG A 479 -17.31 -13.26 3.44
N MET A 480 -18.27 -13.80 2.68
CA MET A 480 -19.63 -13.27 2.54
C MET A 480 -20.30 -12.96 3.89
N LYS A 481 -20.13 -13.83 4.91
CA LYS A 481 -20.66 -13.58 6.26
C LYS A 481 -20.12 -12.31 6.92
N THR A 482 -18.86 -11.97 6.67
CA THR A 482 -18.24 -10.74 7.15
C THR A 482 -18.80 -9.54 6.39
N THR A 483 -18.92 -9.63 5.06
CA THR A 483 -19.47 -8.56 4.21
C THR A 483 -20.89 -8.19 4.65
N ILE A 484 -21.78 -9.18 4.82
CA ILE A 484 -23.14 -8.96 5.31
C ILE A 484 -23.15 -8.20 6.65
N MET A 485 -22.26 -8.57 7.57
CA MET A 485 -22.21 -7.94 8.88
C MET A 485 -21.66 -6.50 8.83
N LEU A 486 -20.74 -6.22 7.91
CA LEU A 486 -20.26 -4.87 7.64
C LEU A 486 -21.38 -3.99 7.11
N ASP A 487 -22.22 -4.50 6.20
CA ASP A 487 -23.37 -3.78 5.66
C ASP A 487 -24.43 -3.47 6.73
N ILE A 488 -24.80 -4.48 7.54
CA ILE A 488 -25.70 -4.29 8.70
C ILE A 488 -25.14 -3.21 9.65
N THR A 489 -23.84 -3.27 9.94
CA THR A 489 -23.18 -2.30 10.81
C THR A 489 -23.16 -0.90 10.20
N ARG A 490 -22.96 -0.79 8.88
CA ARG A 490 -22.96 0.49 8.15
C ARG A 490 -24.31 1.18 8.23
N HIS A 491 -25.40 0.46 7.97
CA HIS A 491 -26.75 1.00 8.09
C HIS A 491 -27.03 1.48 9.52
N ALA A 492 -26.71 0.66 10.52
CA ALA A 492 -26.87 1.04 11.92
C ALA A 492 -26.01 2.26 12.32
N ALA A 493 -24.79 2.40 11.77
CA ALA A 493 -23.94 3.56 12.01
C ALA A 493 -24.51 4.85 11.39
N ARG A 494 -25.14 4.76 10.20
CA ARG A 494 -25.84 5.88 9.57
C ARG A 494 -26.99 6.37 10.44
N ASP A 495 -27.78 5.46 11.00
CA ASP A 495 -28.85 5.82 11.95
C ASP A 495 -28.31 6.51 13.21
N LEU A 496 -27.18 6.04 13.75
CA LEU A 496 -26.61 6.55 15.00
C LEU A 496 -25.85 7.87 14.86
N SER A 497 -25.33 8.19 13.67
CA SER A 497 -24.39 9.31 13.48
C SER A 497 -24.73 10.24 12.31
N GLY A 498 -25.72 9.88 11.48
CA GLY A 498 -26.02 10.55 10.21
C GLY A 498 -24.97 10.35 9.12
N LYS A 499 -23.90 9.56 9.38
CA LYS A 499 -22.77 9.36 8.46
C LYS A 499 -22.67 7.90 8.07
N THR A 500 -22.33 7.65 6.82
CA THR A 500 -22.16 6.29 6.30
C THR A 500 -20.67 5.91 6.28
N PRO A 501 -20.21 4.99 7.16
CA PRO A 501 -18.79 4.65 7.30
C PRO A 501 -18.28 3.66 6.23
N THR A 502 -16.97 3.69 5.96
CA THR A 502 -16.30 2.65 5.19
C THR A 502 -16.07 1.37 6.03
N ASP A 503 -15.80 0.23 5.38
CA ASP A 503 -15.38 -0.99 6.08
C ASP A 503 -14.19 -0.75 7.02
N GLY A 504 -13.20 0.02 6.55
CA GLY A 504 -12.02 0.37 7.33
C GLY A 504 -12.36 1.19 8.57
N ASP A 505 -13.33 2.11 8.48
CA ASP A 505 -13.82 2.88 9.63
C ASP A 505 -14.53 1.98 10.64
N ILE A 506 -15.37 1.06 10.17
CA ILE A 506 -16.06 0.08 11.03
C ILE A 506 -15.02 -0.75 11.79
N TRP A 507 -14.03 -1.32 11.10
CA TRP A 507 -12.99 -2.13 11.74
C TRP A 507 -12.11 -1.35 12.73
N ARG A 508 -11.77 -0.09 12.41
CA ARG A 508 -11.04 0.79 13.33
C ARG A 508 -11.89 1.14 14.56
N SER A 509 -13.19 1.33 14.37
CA SER A 509 -14.09 1.75 15.45
C SER A 509 -14.19 0.72 16.58
N ILE A 510 -14.24 -0.58 16.25
CA ILE A 510 -14.27 -1.65 17.26
C ILE A 510 -12.94 -1.82 17.98
N ARG A 511 -11.86 -1.16 17.53
CA ARG A 511 -10.55 -1.14 18.19
C ARG A 511 -10.31 0.09 19.05
N ASN A 512 -11.32 0.94 19.22
CA ASN A 512 -11.20 2.18 19.98
C ASN A 512 -10.59 1.92 21.38
N PRO A 513 -9.64 2.76 21.84
CA PRO A 513 -9.05 2.71 23.19
C PRO A 513 -10.06 2.55 24.33
N ASP A 514 -11.26 3.09 24.17
CA ASP A 514 -12.34 3.08 25.17
C ASP A 514 -12.97 1.69 25.37
N ILE A 515 -12.82 0.78 24.41
CA ILE A 515 -13.33 -0.60 24.48
C ILE A 515 -12.22 -1.50 25.06
N SER A 516 -12.54 -2.36 26.04
CA SER A 516 -11.54 -3.25 26.64
C SER A 516 -11.03 -4.30 25.65
N ARG A 517 -9.77 -4.76 25.79
CA ARG A 517 -9.12 -5.66 24.82
C ARG A 517 -9.90 -6.96 24.57
N THR A 518 -10.50 -7.53 25.62
CA THR A 518 -11.32 -8.74 25.52
C THR A 518 -12.63 -8.47 24.79
N THR A 519 -13.26 -7.33 25.04
CA THR A 519 -14.46 -6.89 24.31
C THR A 519 -14.17 -6.58 22.84
N ARG A 520 -13.00 -6.03 22.50
CA ARG A 520 -12.58 -5.86 21.09
C ARG A 520 -12.47 -7.20 20.36
N ASP A 521 -11.92 -8.23 21.02
CA ASP A 521 -11.86 -9.57 20.45
C ASP A 521 -13.25 -10.17 20.25
N PHE A 522 -14.15 -9.95 21.22
CA PHE A 522 -15.55 -10.34 21.13
C PHE A 522 -16.24 -9.69 19.92
N MET A 523 -16.20 -8.36 19.80
CA MET A 523 -16.81 -7.63 18.68
C MET A 523 -16.20 -8.04 17.34
N TRP A 524 -14.87 -8.22 17.29
CA TRP A 524 -14.18 -8.68 16.08
C TRP A 524 -14.65 -10.08 15.64
N ARG A 525 -14.86 -10.99 16.60
CA ARG A 525 -15.44 -12.32 16.32
C ARG A 525 -16.90 -12.25 15.93
N CYS A 526 -17.69 -11.33 16.49
CA CYS A 526 -19.08 -11.09 16.08
C CYS A 526 -19.17 -10.58 14.65
N MET A 527 -18.34 -9.59 14.28
CA MET A 527 -18.25 -9.05 12.92
C MET A 527 -17.91 -10.15 11.90
N HIS A 528 -17.02 -11.06 12.26
CA HIS A 528 -16.70 -12.23 11.46
C HIS A 528 -17.70 -13.38 11.64
N GLN A 529 -18.71 -13.35 12.50
CA GLN A 529 -19.52 -14.54 12.83
C GLN A 529 -18.66 -15.78 13.12
N ALA A 530 -17.69 -15.66 14.03
CA ALA A 530 -16.68 -16.67 14.34
C ALA A 530 -16.98 -17.51 15.59
N TYR A 531 -18.12 -17.25 16.24
CA TYR A 531 -18.59 -18.04 17.37
C TYR A 531 -19.30 -19.32 16.91
N LYS A 532 -19.11 -20.41 17.66
CA LYS A 532 -19.76 -21.70 17.41
C LYS A 532 -21.14 -21.70 18.06
N ILE A 533 -22.11 -21.14 17.37
CA ILE A 533 -23.51 -21.03 17.80
C ILE A 533 -24.44 -21.33 16.62
N GLY A 534 -25.71 -21.59 16.89
CA GLY A 534 -26.75 -21.72 15.88
C GLY A 534 -26.40 -22.73 14.77
N PRO A 535 -26.33 -22.30 13.49
CA PRO A 535 -26.14 -23.19 12.34
C PRO A 535 -24.85 -24.01 12.38
N TYR A 536 -23.83 -23.57 13.11
CA TYR A 536 -22.58 -24.33 13.25
C TYR A 536 -22.83 -25.75 13.79
N TRP A 537 -23.77 -25.90 14.72
CA TRP A 537 -24.04 -27.18 15.39
C TRP A 537 -25.06 -28.06 14.65
N THR A 538 -25.93 -27.46 13.85
CA THR A 538 -27.00 -28.16 13.10
C THR A 538 -26.48 -29.26 12.17
N ASN A 539 -25.25 -29.13 11.68
CA ASN A 539 -24.61 -30.07 10.76
C ASN A 539 -23.68 -31.08 11.47
N ILE A 540 -23.71 -31.16 12.80
CA ILE A 540 -22.85 -32.05 13.60
C ILE A 540 -23.73 -33.10 14.28
N PRO A 541 -23.67 -34.37 13.83
CA PRO A 541 -24.48 -35.46 14.40
C PRO A 541 -24.38 -35.56 15.92
N ASN A 542 -25.53 -35.60 16.60
CA ASN A 542 -25.71 -35.68 18.07
C ASN A 542 -25.40 -34.38 18.85
N PHE A 543 -25.06 -33.28 18.16
CA PHE A 543 -24.79 -31.98 18.78
C PHE A 543 -25.73 -30.88 18.31
N GLU A 544 -26.76 -31.20 17.51
CA GLU A 544 -27.71 -30.26 16.91
C GLU A 544 -28.44 -29.42 17.95
N HIS A 545 -28.69 -30.00 19.13
CA HIS A 545 -29.31 -29.33 20.27
C HIS A 545 -28.50 -28.16 20.84
N TRP A 546 -27.21 -28.01 20.46
CA TRP A 546 -26.39 -26.83 20.77
C TRP A 546 -26.62 -25.66 19.80
N GLY A 547 -27.33 -25.90 18.70
CA GLY A 547 -27.74 -24.86 17.74
C GLY A 547 -29.02 -24.13 18.16
N ILE A 548 -29.70 -24.58 19.21
CA ILE A 548 -30.99 -24.06 19.65
C ILE A 548 -30.85 -23.52 21.08
N CYS A 549 -31.47 -22.37 21.35
CA CYS A 549 -31.58 -21.84 22.69
C CYS A 549 -32.56 -22.69 23.50
N ARG A 550 -32.09 -23.46 24.48
CA ARG A 550 -32.94 -24.35 25.30
C ARG A 550 -34.00 -23.64 26.15
N HIS A 551 -33.88 -22.33 26.32
CA HIS A 551 -34.88 -21.54 27.02
C HIS A 551 -35.98 -21.04 26.07
N CYS A 552 -35.59 -20.45 24.94
CA CYS A 552 -36.51 -19.82 23.98
C CYS A 552 -37.03 -20.79 22.91
N GLN A 553 -36.39 -21.95 22.74
CA GLN A 553 -36.67 -22.97 21.72
C GLN A 553 -36.57 -22.46 20.27
N VAL A 554 -35.70 -21.48 20.02
CA VAL A 554 -35.39 -20.93 18.68
C VAL A 554 -33.91 -21.09 18.34
N GLU A 555 -33.55 -20.90 17.08
CA GLU A 555 -32.16 -20.91 16.63
C GLU A 555 -31.31 -19.90 17.41
N GLU A 556 -30.18 -20.36 17.97
CA GLU A 556 -29.34 -19.53 18.82
C GLU A 556 -28.34 -18.71 17.99
N THR A 557 -28.80 -17.61 17.41
CA THR A 557 -27.96 -16.64 16.70
C THR A 557 -27.32 -15.63 17.66
N MET A 558 -26.31 -14.87 17.19
CA MET A 558 -25.72 -13.80 18.02
C MET A 558 -26.74 -12.70 18.31
N GLU A 559 -27.62 -12.42 17.36
CA GLU A 559 -28.72 -11.45 17.50
C GLU A 559 -29.72 -11.93 18.54
N HIS A 560 -30.11 -13.21 18.49
CA HIS A 560 -30.94 -13.82 19.52
C HIS A 560 -30.32 -13.64 20.92
N ILE A 561 -29.04 -14.01 21.08
CA ILE A 561 -28.36 -13.94 22.38
C ILE A 561 -28.31 -12.51 22.94
N LEU A 562 -28.03 -11.52 22.08
CA LEU A 562 -27.79 -10.15 22.52
C LEU A 562 -29.07 -9.31 22.62
N ILE A 563 -30.08 -9.56 21.79
CA ILE A 563 -31.24 -8.68 21.61
C ILE A 563 -32.58 -9.36 21.95
N GLU A 564 -32.76 -10.64 21.63
CA GLU A 564 -34.11 -11.26 21.63
C GLU A 564 -34.33 -12.29 22.75
N CYS A 565 -33.26 -12.80 23.37
CA CYS A 565 -33.34 -13.92 24.31
C CYS A 565 -34.06 -13.51 25.60
N ASN A 566 -35.20 -14.17 25.90
CA ASN A 566 -36.00 -13.93 27.11
C ASN A 566 -35.49 -14.64 28.37
N ALA A 567 -34.33 -15.28 28.30
CA ALA A 567 -33.73 -15.90 29.47
C ALA A 567 -33.17 -14.83 30.43
N PRO A 568 -33.12 -15.11 31.75
CA PRO A 568 -32.63 -14.15 32.73
C PRO A 568 -31.24 -13.60 32.37
N GLY A 569 -31.12 -12.27 32.31
CA GLY A 569 -29.87 -11.60 31.96
C GLY A 569 -30.06 -10.46 30.97
N GLN A 570 -30.35 -10.81 29.72
CA GLN A 570 -30.27 -9.90 28.59
C GLN A 570 -31.08 -8.61 28.80
N GLU A 571 -32.36 -8.75 29.13
CA GLU A 571 -33.29 -7.62 29.32
C GLU A 571 -32.87 -6.75 30.51
N THR A 572 -32.60 -7.36 31.66
CA THR A 572 -32.11 -6.67 32.87
C THR A 572 -30.88 -5.83 32.55
N LEU A 573 -29.92 -6.38 31.80
CA LEU A 573 -28.67 -5.70 31.48
C LEU A 573 -28.87 -4.51 30.53
N TRP A 574 -29.74 -4.62 29.54
CA TRP A 574 -30.08 -3.49 28.67
C TRP A 574 -30.87 -2.41 29.40
N ASN A 575 -31.81 -2.78 30.27
CA ASN A 575 -32.55 -1.82 31.10
C ASN A 575 -31.60 -1.01 32.01
N LEU A 576 -30.55 -1.64 32.54
CA LEU A 576 -29.52 -0.95 33.33
C LEU A 576 -28.68 0.01 32.48
N ALA A 577 -28.28 -0.42 31.28
CA ALA A 577 -27.55 0.43 30.34
C ALA A 577 -28.40 1.63 29.88
N GLN A 578 -29.68 1.39 29.56
CA GLN A 578 -30.66 2.40 29.22
C GLN A 578 -30.81 3.42 30.34
N ARG A 579 -31.08 2.96 31.56
CA ARG A 579 -31.23 3.85 32.72
C ARG A 579 -30.01 4.75 32.92
N LEU A 580 -28.81 4.19 32.83
CA LEU A 580 -27.58 4.97 33.00
C LEU A 580 -27.34 5.96 31.86
N TRP A 581 -27.76 5.63 30.63
CA TRP A 581 -27.69 6.51 29.47
C TRP A 581 -28.70 7.67 29.58
N GLU A 582 -29.93 7.39 30.01
CA GLU A 582 -30.97 8.40 30.20
C GLU A 582 -30.62 9.37 31.33
N MET A 583 -29.95 8.90 32.39
CA MET A 583 -29.37 9.78 33.43
C MET A 583 -28.39 10.81 32.86
N LYS A 584 -27.71 10.50 31.74
CA LYS A 584 -26.81 11.44 31.05
C LYS A 584 -27.59 12.53 30.31
N GLY A 585 -28.90 12.38 30.12
CA GLY A 585 -29.79 13.33 29.45
C GLY A 585 -30.00 13.05 27.96
N PHE A 586 -29.81 11.80 27.51
CA PHE A 586 -30.01 11.41 26.11
C PHE A 586 -31.07 10.33 25.97
N GLN A 587 -31.79 10.35 24.86
CA GLN A 587 -32.76 9.30 24.54
C GLN A 587 -32.05 7.99 24.22
N TRP A 588 -32.61 6.89 24.72
CA TRP A 588 -32.11 5.55 24.42
C TRP A 588 -32.50 5.14 23.01
N PRO A 589 -31.53 4.77 22.15
CA PRO A 589 -31.86 4.20 20.86
C PRO A 589 -32.31 2.74 21.03
N GLU A 590 -33.24 2.29 20.19
CA GLU A 590 -33.57 0.86 20.09
C GLU A 590 -32.30 0.05 19.80
N MET A 591 -32.05 -1.02 20.54
CA MET A 591 -30.83 -1.80 20.38
C MET A 591 -30.99 -2.88 19.33
N THR A 592 -30.09 -2.90 18.36
CA THR A 592 -29.97 -3.94 17.33
C THR A 592 -28.54 -4.48 17.31
N HIS A 593 -28.35 -5.67 16.72
CA HIS A 593 -27.01 -6.24 16.58
C HIS A 593 -26.06 -5.32 15.81
N GLY A 594 -26.56 -4.66 14.75
CA GLY A 594 -25.81 -3.65 14.01
C GLY A 594 -25.38 -2.46 14.87
N ARG A 595 -26.26 -1.93 15.73
CA ARG A 595 -25.93 -0.80 16.62
C ARG A 595 -24.89 -1.15 17.67
N ILE A 596 -24.88 -2.40 18.15
CA ILE A 596 -23.81 -2.90 19.03
C ILE A 596 -22.47 -2.86 18.30
N LEU A 597 -22.40 -3.38 17.08
CA LEU A 597 -21.17 -3.40 16.28
C LEU A 597 -20.75 -2.00 15.81
N ALA A 598 -21.71 -1.09 15.61
CA ALA A 598 -21.51 0.29 15.21
C ALA A 598 -21.24 1.24 16.40
N CYS A 599 -21.27 0.76 17.65
CA CYS A 599 -21.23 1.64 18.83
C CYS A 599 -19.98 2.54 18.85
N GLY A 600 -18.88 2.08 18.25
CA GLY A 600 -17.63 2.83 18.08
C GLY A 600 -17.73 4.11 17.23
N LEU A 601 -18.75 4.20 16.38
CA LEU A 601 -19.00 5.25 15.39
C LEU A 601 -20.09 6.25 15.79
N VAL A 602 -20.64 6.11 17.00
CA VAL A 602 -21.69 7.01 17.51
C VAL A 602 -21.24 8.48 17.48
N ASP A 603 -22.16 9.37 17.08
CA ASP A 603 -21.94 10.82 17.08
C ASP A 603 -23.17 11.57 17.63
N VAL A 604 -23.32 11.58 18.95
CA VAL A 604 -24.35 12.34 19.64
C VAL A 604 -23.97 13.82 19.65
N GLN A 605 -24.89 14.67 19.19
CA GLN A 605 -24.69 16.12 19.16
C GLN A 605 -25.30 16.78 20.41
N ASN A 606 -24.72 17.89 20.84
CA ASN A 606 -25.31 18.76 21.84
C ASN A 606 -26.34 19.74 21.22
N SER A 607 -27.00 20.55 22.04
CA SER A 607 -27.98 21.55 21.59
C SER A 607 -27.43 22.59 20.60
N ALA A 608 -26.10 22.74 20.49
CA ALA A 608 -25.43 23.62 19.52
C ALA A 608 -24.97 22.87 18.25
N GLY A 609 -25.43 21.64 18.02
CA GLY A 609 -25.06 20.81 16.85
C GLY A 609 -23.62 20.29 16.89
N LYS A 610 -22.91 20.42 18.01
CA LYS A 610 -21.51 19.95 18.16
C LYS A 610 -21.46 18.57 18.79
N SER A 611 -20.57 17.72 18.27
CA SER A 611 -20.32 16.37 18.79
C SER A 611 -19.97 16.37 20.30
N ASN A 612 -20.73 15.62 21.09
CA ASN A 612 -20.53 15.45 22.53
C ASN A 612 -19.59 14.27 22.79
N LYS A 613 -18.29 14.58 22.86
CA LYS A 613 -17.23 13.57 23.05
C LYS A 613 -17.40 12.73 24.32
N GLY A 614 -17.90 13.32 25.41
CA GLY A 614 -18.14 12.62 26.68
C GLY A 614 -19.27 11.61 26.58
N ALA A 615 -20.40 12.03 25.98
CA ALA A 615 -21.54 11.14 25.73
C ALA A 615 -21.16 10.01 24.75
N ASN A 616 -20.47 10.31 23.65
CA ASN A 616 -20.02 9.30 22.69
C ASN A 616 -19.11 8.25 23.35
N ARG A 617 -18.22 8.70 24.24
CA ARG A 617 -17.35 7.80 25.00
C ARG A 617 -18.13 6.93 25.98
N LEU A 618 -19.08 7.49 26.72
CA LEU A 618 -19.93 6.75 27.63
C LEU A 618 -20.74 5.69 26.87
N PHE A 619 -21.39 6.07 25.76
CA PHE A 619 -22.16 5.15 24.91
C PHE A 619 -21.32 3.95 24.46
N ARG A 620 -20.11 4.20 23.92
CA ARG A 620 -19.18 3.14 23.53
C ARG A 620 -18.89 2.16 24.66
N ILE A 621 -18.65 2.65 25.86
CA ILE A 621 -18.35 1.81 27.03
C ILE A 621 -19.59 1.00 27.42
N LEU A 622 -20.75 1.66 27.55
CA LEU A 622 -21.99 1.01 27.98
C LEU A 622 -22.41 -0.11 27.04
N ILE A 623 -22.50 0.18 25.73
CA ILE A 623 -22.98 -0.80 24.75
C ILE A 623 -22.01 -1.99 24.64
N SER A 624 -20.71 -1.72 24.53
CA SER A 624 -19.72 -2.78 24.32
C SER A 624 -19.54 -3.68 25.56
N GLU A 625 -19.48 -3.13 26.77
CA GLU A 625 -19.33 -3.92 27.99
C GLU A 625 -20.62 -4.68 28.34
N THR A 626 -21.79 -4.08 28.09
CA THR A 626 -23.10 -4.74 28.31
C THR A 626 -23.27 -5.93 27.38
N ALA A 627 -23.04 -5.76 26.07
CA ALA A 627 -23.14 -6.86 25.10
C ALA A 627 -22.19 -8.01 25.44
N HIS A 628 -20.94 -7.71 25.81
CA HIS A 628 -19.99 -8.74 26.18
C HIS A 628 -20.35 -9.43 27.51
N LEU A 629 -20.95 -8.72 28.48
CA LEU A 629 -21.43 -9.33 29.71
C LEU A 629 -22.62 -10.26 29.44
N ILE A 630 -23.57 -9.88 28.58
CA ILE A 630 -24.67 -10.76 28.14
C ILE A 630 -24.10 -12.05 27.55
N TRP A 631 -23.13 -11.95 26.65
CA TRP A 631 -22.44 -13.11 26.08
C TRP A 631 -21.79 -14.02 27.15
N LYS A 632 -21.13 -13.43 28.16
CA LYS A 632 -20.52 -14.20 29.27
C LYS A 632 -21.58 -14.92 30.11
N ILE A 633 -22.66 -14.23 30.47
CA ILE A 633 -23.78 -14.83 31.22
C ILE A 633 -24.39 -16.00 30.43
N ARG A 634 -24.61 -15.82 29.13
CA ARG A 634 -25.05 -16.91 28.25
C ARG A 634 -24.05 -18.07 28.25
N CYS A 635 -22.74 -17.82 28.18
CA CYS A 635 -21.74 -18.88 28.22
C CYS A 635 -21.77 -19.65 29.54
N THR A 636 -21.85 -18.97 30.68
CA THR A 636 -22.03 -19.62 31.99
C THR A 636 -23.30 -20.46 32.01
N ARG A 637 -24.43 -19.91 31.54
CA ARG A 637 -25.71 -20.62 31.47
C ARG A 637 -25.61 -21.91 30.64
N VAL A 638 -25.16 -21.79 29.40
CA VAL A 638 -25.20 -22.89 28.42
C VAL A 638 -24.08 -23.91 28.65
N ILE A 639 -22.85 -23.44 28.89
CA ILE A 639 -21.65 -24.29 28.93
C ILE A 639 -21.38 -24.79 30.35
N GLU A 640 -21.35 -23.90 31.34
CA GLU A 640 -20.95 -24.26 32.72
C GLU A 640 -22.11 -24.88 33.51
N ARG A 641 -23.34 -24.43 33.25
CA ARG A 641 -24.54 -24.82 34.00
C ARG A 641 -25.51 -25.69 33.20
N GLY A 642 -25.16 -26.08 31.97
CA GLY A 642 -25.90 -27.05 31.15
C GLY A 642 -27.31 -26.59 30.73
N SER A 643 -27.59 -25.28 30.81
CA SER A 643 -28.93 -24.70 30.65
C SER A 643 -29.99 -25.25 31.62
N ASP A 644 -29.58 -25.65 32.82
CA ASP A 644 -30.50 -26.03 33.90
C ASP A 644 -31.14 -24.77 34.52
N PRO A 645 -32.47 -24.57 34.42
CA PRO A 645 -33.14 -23.39 34.95
C PRO A 645 -32.93 -23.17 36.46
N SER A 646 -32.80 -24.24 37.25
CA SER A 646 -32.56 -24.16 38.70
C SER A 646 -31.19 -23.57 39.04
N ARG A 647 -30.27 -23.60 38.06
CA ARG A 647 -28.92 -23.07 38.17
C ARG A 647 -28.78 -21.76 37.41
N TYR A 648 -29.85 -21.08 37.00
CA TYR A 648 -29.70 -19.75 36.39
C TYR A 648 -29.19 -18.74 37.43
N LEU A 649 -28.51 -17.69 36.97
CA LEU A 649 -28.12 -16.61 37.88
C LEU A 649 -29.38 -15.87 38.32
N SER A 650 -29.41 -15.45 39.60
CA SER A 650 -30.53 -14.65 40.08
C SER A 650 -30.48 -13.23 39.48
N GLU A 651 -31.61 -12.53 39.49
CA GLU A 651 -31.67 -11.14 39.01
C GLU A 651 -30.70 -10.23 39.78
N ALA A 652 -30.60 -10.40 41.11
CA ALA A 652 -29.67 -9.66 41.95
C ALA A 652 -28.21 -9.94 41.57
N GLU A 653 -27.84 -11.20 41.30
CA GLU A 653 -26.49 -11.55 40.85
C GLU A 653 -26.17 -10.93 39.48
N ILE A 654 -27.11 -10.96 38.54
CA ILE A 654 -26.97 -10.38 37.19
C ILE A 654 -26.77 -8.86 37.29
N HIS A 655 -27.65 -8.20 38.05
CA HIS A 655 -27.60 -6.76 38.29
C HIS A 655 -26.25 -6.35 38.91
N ASN A 656 -25.84 -7.03 39.98
CA ASN A 656 -24.61 -6.70 40.69
C ASN A 656 -23.36 -6.99 39.86
N LYS A 657 -23.38 -8.01 38.97
CA LYS A 657 -22.30 -8.25 38.00
C LYS A 657 -22.15 -7.11 37.01
N TRP A 658 -23.25 -6.52 36.53
CA TRP A 658 -23.20 -5.37 35.64
C TRP A 658 -22.70 -4.12 36.34
N LEU A 659 -23.20 -3.82 37.54
CA LEU A 659 -22.69 -2.73 38.36
C LEU A 659 -21.20 -2.88 38.62
N TYR A 660 -20.74 -4.07 38.96
CA TYR A 660 -19.31 -4.33 39.14
C TYR A 660 -18.52 -4.06 37.86
N CYS A 661 -19.03 -4.50 36.70
CA CYS A 661 -18.41 -4.28 35.40
C CYS A 661 -18.23 -2.78 35.08
N ILE A 662 -19.31 -2.00 35.15
CA ILE A 662 -19.29 -0.56 34.85
C ILE A 662 -18.47 0.23 35.87
N ASN A 663 -18.63 -0.06 37.18
CA ASN A 663 -17.82 0.60 38.22
C ASN A 663 -16.32 0.28 38.09
N THR A 664 -15.97 -0.92 37.63
CA THR A 664 -14.57 -1.27 37.36
C THR A 664 -14.02 -0.46 36.18
N ARG A 665 -14.83 -0.19 35.14
CA ARG A 665 -14.43 0.71 34.04
C ARG A 665 -14.23 2.14 34.53
N LEU A 666 -15.17 2.68 35.31
CA LEU A 666 -15.06 4.00 35.94
C LEU A 666 -13.76 4.13 36.77
N LYS A 667 -13.48 3.17 37.64
CA LYS A 667 -12.26 3.13 38.46
C LYS A 667 -11.00 3.06 37.60
N THR A 668 -11.03 2.25 36.54
CA THR A 668 -9.90 2.13 35.59
C THR A 668 -9.63 3.46 34.90
N ASP A 669 -10.68 4.15 34.42
CA ASP A 669 -10.54 5.46 33.79
C ASP A 669 -9.94 6.49 34.74
N ALA A 670 -10.40 6.52 35.99
CA ALA A 670 -9.86 7.40 37.02
C ALA A 670 -8.37 7.13 37.27
N LEU A 671 -7.98 5.86 37.44
CA LEU A 671 -6.58 5.47 37.61
C LEU A 671 -5.72 5.86 36.42
N LEU A 672 -6.24 5.76 35.20
CA LEU A 672 -5.51 6.11 33.98
C LEU A 672 -5.25 7.63 33.85
N THR A 673 -5.83 8.47 34.71
CA THR A 673 -5.51 9.92 34.74
C THR A 673 -4.22 10.28 35.47
N ASP A 674 -3.58 9.32 36.13
CA ASP A 674 -2.34 9.56 36.86
C ASP A 674 -1.16 9.85 35.91
N THR A 675 -0.82 11.14 35.80
CA THR A 675 0.29 11.62 34.97
C THR A 675 1.65 11.23 35.52
N ARG A 676 1.79 10.93 36.83
CA ARG A 676 3.06 10.46 37.40
C ARG A 676 3.35 9.04 36.94
N LYS A 677 2.31 8.20 36.82
CA LYS A 677 2.42 6.80 36.42
C LYS A 677 2.45 6.59 34.91
N TYR A 678 1.68 7.38 34.16
CA TYR A 678 1.47 7.17 32.73
C TYR A 678 2.00 8.29 31.82
N ASP A 679 2.52 9.38 32.39
CA ASP A 679 3.11 10.52 31.66
C ASP A 679 2.22 10.97 30.48
N LYS A 680 2.76 11.03 29.26
CA LYS A 680 2.04 11.43 28.04
C LYS A 680 0.92 10.47 27.62
N ARG A 681 0.82 9.28 28.23
CA ARG A 681 -0.23 8.28 27.97
C ARG A 681 -1.39 8.36 28.96
N ALA A 682 -1.31 9.24 29.97
CA ALA A 682 -2.40 9.45 30.92
C ALA A 682 -3.65 9.98 30.21
N LEU A 683 -4.83 9.52 30.63
CA LEU A 683 -6.10 10.10 30.24
C LEU A 683 -6.23 11.50 30.82
N LYS A 684 -6.76 12.44 30.03
CA LYS A 684 -7.07 13.78 30.53
C LYS A 684 -8.21 13.69 31.52
N ILE A 685 -8.05 14.33 32.69
CA ILE A 685 -9.08 14.39 33.74
C ILE A 685 -10.42 14.86 33.17
N ARG A 686 -10.40 15.91 32.34
CA ARG A 686 -11.59 16.43 31.67
C ARG A 686 -12.32 15.37 30.83
N THR A 687 -11.60 14.49 30.14
CA THR A 687 -12.23 13.41 29.36
C THR A 687 -13.00 12.43 30.25
N VAL A 688 -12.45 12.10 31.43
CA VAL A 688 -13.12 11.22 32.41
C VAL A 688 -14.34 11.92 33.00
N GLN A 689 -14.21 13.19 33.38
CA GLN A 689 -15.33 14.00 33.87
C GLN A 689 -16.44 14.14 32.82
N ASP A 690 -16.11 14.52 31.59
CA ASP A 690 -17.07 14.63 30.48
C ASP A 690 -17.79 13.31 30.22
N THR A 691 -17.12 12.16 30.44
CA THR A 691 -17.72 10.82 30.32
C THR A 691 -18.71 10.55 31.45
N TRP A 692 -18.29 10.68 32.71
CA TRP A 692 -19.01 10.13 33.86
C TRP A 692 -19.84 11.14 34.64
N ASN A 693 -19.64 12.45 34.47
CA ASN A 693 -20.49 13.45 35.12
C ASN A 693 -21.95 13.30 34.69
N GLY A 694 -22.88 13.43 35.64
CA GLY A 694 -24.31 13.21 35.43
C GLY A 694 -24.77 11.75 35.60
N VAL A 695 -23.85 10.79 35.72
CA VAL A 695 -24.19 9.36 35.91
C VAL A 695 -23.60 8.74 37.19
N LEU A 696 -23.04 9.58 38.07
CA LEU A 696 -22.46 9.18 39.36
C LEU A 696 -23.50 9.26 40.49
N LYS A 697 -23.30 8.46 41.53
CA LYS A 697 -24.09 8.52 42.76
C LYS A 697 -23.81 9.83 43.52
N ASN A 698 -24.86 10.46 44.06
CA ASN A 698 -24.81 11.71 44.83
C ASN A 698 -24.08 12.86 44.12
N PRO A 699 -24.55 13.29 42.93
CA PRO A 699 -23.84 14.27 42.12
C PRO A 699 -23.64 15.63 42.82
N GLU A 700 -24.53 15.99 43.74
CA GLU A 700 -24.48 17.25 44.50
C GLU A 700 -23.28 17.34 45.46
N ASN A 701 -22.71 16.20 45.84
CA ASN A 701 -21.55 16.13 46.77
C ASN A 701 -20.23 15.82 46.05
N LEU A 702 -20.19 15.93 44.71
CA LEU A 702 -18.96 15.67 43.94
C LEU A 702 -18.01 16.89 44.00
N PRO A 703 -16.77 16.72 44.51
CA PRO A 703 -15.78 17.79 44.40
C PRO A 703 -15.40 18.06 42.95
N GLU A 704 -14.90 19.27 42.68
CA GLU A 704 -14.59 19.76 41.33
C GLU A 704 -13.64 18.81 40.57
N ILE A 705 -12.72 18.11 41.27
CA ILE A 705 -11.85 17.06 40.71
C ILE A 705 -12.02 15.75 41.48
N TRP A 706 -13.22 15.16 41.41
CA TRP A 706 -13.52 13.87 42.05
C TRP A 706 -12.66 12.70 41.53
N VAL A 707 -12.12 12.79 40.31
CA VAL A 707 -11.37 11.69 39.66
C VAL A 707 -10.13 11.24 40.45
N ARG A 708 -9.60 12.08 41.35
CA ARG A 708 -8.42 11.76 42.19
C ARG A 708 -8.77 11.15 43.55
N GLN A 709 -10.05 11.04 43.89
CA GLN A 709 -10.51 10.52 45.17
C GLN A 709 -11.09 9.10 44.99
N SER A 710 -11.06 8.31 46.06
CA SER A 710 -11.63 6.96 46.08
C SER A 710 -13.09 6.98 46.54
N GLY A 711 -13.92 6.05 46.04
CA GLY A 711 -15.28 5.82 46.56
C GLY A 711 -16.44 6.16 45.63
N PHE A 712 -16.19 6.65 44.40
CA PHE A 712 -17.27 6.94 43.45
C PHE A 712 -17.81 5.67 42.78
N LEU A 713 -19.13 5.63 42.67
CA LEU A 713 -19.89 4.59 41.98
C LEU A 713 -20.88 5.24 41.02
N VAL A 714 -21.29 4.51 40.00
CA VAL A 714 -22.42 4.92 39.15
C VAL A 714 -23.70 5.03 39.97
N GLY A 715 -24.62 5.89 39.55
CA GLY A 715 -25.82 6.25 40.31
C GLY A 715 -26.92 5.19 40.37
N ILE A 716 -26.61 3.92 40.08
CA ILE A 716 -27.52 2.79 40.21
C ILE A 716 -27.13 1.98 41.46
N PRO A 717 -28.05 1.80 42.44
CA PRO A 717 -27.75 1.05 43.67
C PRO A 717 -27.73 -0.46 43.44
N PRO A 718 -26.94 -1.24 44.22
CA PRO A 718 -26.98 -2.69 44.16
C PRO A 718 -28.32 -3.24 44.64
N LEU A 719 -28.73 -4.38 44.08
CA LEU A 719 -29.85 -5.17 44.61
C LEU A 719 -29.34 -6.06 45.75
N GLN A 720 -30.13 -6.14 46.83
CA GLN A 720 -29.85 -6.98 48.00
C GLN A 720 -30.26 -8.42 47.77
#